data_AF-A0A958VGV8-F1
#
_entry.id   AF-A0A958VGV8-F1
#
_cell.length_a   1.000
_cell.length_b   1.000
_cell.length_c   1.000
_cell.angle_alpha   90.00
_cell.angle_beta   90.00
_cell.angle_gamma   90.00
#
_symmetry.space_group_name_H-M   'P 1'
#
loop_
_entity.id
_entity.type
_entity.pdbx_description
1 polymer ?
#
loop_
_entity_poly.entity_id
_entity_poly.type
_entity_poly.pdbx_seq_one_letter_code
_entity_poly.pdbx_strand_id
1 'polypeptide(L)'
;MFYWAILFGIVSQNFANKYGIPHLLLFPEYLGQVNFLSHVFLGAAFGGFVMAFQISSYIMNGFRFPFIATLANPFMKYQINNFIIPAVFTGYYTYKLIHFQLHSELLEPEQVGLNLLGFFAGSVFFISISTAYFLSTNNSIMKYLPFKEIESKGHKIRPIKNLFNPSLKWYQFYKRTSDWKIETYLTGMFKIALARSSMHYPKEVLQKVFKQNHLNASMFEVGALLSVLSLGYFMENPVFAIPAGASIFLLFTLILLFSGALHHWFRSWSFTGFIVIFISFSLLLESNLLKRNNQAYGLDYGQPLTEYNHHNLKKILADSIAIEKSFQDEIKSLNHWKSHVKDRTMVLINTSGGGLRSATWSFHCLQQIDSVTSNRLMASTRLICGASGGMIGSSYYRELYLHHLLENRQTGINGKNIDNMAKDILNPLSFAWVVNDLMIQYKYFEYNGLIYAKDRAYFFEKQLIQNTQGMLDKELGFYTSFVDQGMIPEMILTPTVANDGRRLLIGSRSTLYLNVAKKESEIMKSGNLDFFALFDGHGAPKMKFSSALRMNATFPYVLPNVTLPTDPRIEVMDAGIRDNYGYSTTMDYLKCIEHWADTALDNIVIVRIFDRPEIIRLKEKPKLSFIQSLFVPVGSVYTNMFNVQHMNGAQLYEFIPSSLQKKVRMVDFILDEKTGADIPLSWHITKRAEKDIEKGLKTPENQRSLNKLKSLLKVE
;
A
#
# COMPACT_ATOMS: atom_id res chain seq x y z
N MET A 1 -22.17 14.28 -3.99
CA MET A 1 -21.18 15.36 -4.20
C MET A 1 -19.86 15.07 -3.54
N PHE A 2 -19.83 14.76 -2.24
CA PHE A 2 -18.60 14.42 -1.51
C PHE A 2 -17.72 13.35 -2.21
N TYR A 3 -18.30 12.22 -2.65
CA TYR A 3 -17.56 11.16 -3.35
C TYR A 3 -16.88 11.65 -4.65
N TRP A 4 -17.57 12.48 -5.44
CA TRP A 4 -16.98 13.09 -6.63
C TRP A 4 -15.82 14.03 -6.30
N ALA A 5 -15.94 14.83 -5.24
CA ALA A 5 -14.86 15.74 -4.81
C ALA A 5 -13.58 14.97 -4.42
N ILE A 6 -13.72 13.82 -3.75
CA ILE A 6 -12.57 12.94 -3.46
C ILE A 6 -11.95 12.41 -4.75
N LEU A 7 -12.75 11.89 -5.67
CA LEU A 7 -12.25 11.38 -6.96
C LEU A 7 -11.55 12.48 -7.78
N PHE A 8 -12.11 13.69 -7.83
CA PHE A 8 -11.43 14.84 -8.45
C PHE A 8 -10.10 15.13 -7.77
N GLY A 9 -10.04 15.10 -6.44
CA GLY A 9 -8.81 15.31 -5.67
C GLY A 9 -7.73 14.24 -5.94
N ILE A 10 -8.14 12.97 -6.10
CA ILE A 10 -7.22 11.86 -6.45
C ILE A 10 -6.69 12.07 -7.86
N VAL A 11 -7.57 12.23 -8.84
CA VAL A 11 -7.19 12.38 -10.27
C VAL A 11 -6.39 13.67 -10.51
N SER A 12 -6.64 14.72 -9.73
CA SER A 12 -5.86 15.95 -9.79
C SER A 12 -4.50 15.88 -9.11
N GLN A 13 -4.16 14.75 -8.46
CA GLN A 13 -2.95 14.56 -7.63
C GLN A 13 -2.87 15.49 -6.40
N ASN A 14 -4.00 16.08 -5.98
CA ASN A 14 -4.06 16.91 -4.77
C ASN A 14 -4.39 16.09 -3.51
N PHE A 15 -4.87 14.86 -3.69
CA PHE A 15 -5.22 13.94 -2.61
C PHE A 15 -4.48 12.61 -2.78
N ALA A 16 -3.95 12.07 -1.67
CA ALA A 16 -3.24 10.79 -1.60
C ALA A 16 -2.06 10.58 -2.58
N ASN A 17 -1.54 11.66 -3.21
CA ASN A 17 -0.44 11.58 -4.17
C ASN A 17 0.85 10.98 -3.58
N LYS A 18 1.16 11.31 -2.32
CA LYS A 18 2.34 10.76 -1.61
C LYS A 18 2.34 9.23 -1.52
N TYR A 19 1.16 8.60 -1.56
CA TYR A 19 0.96 7.14 -1.46
C TYR A 19 0.79 6.47 -2.83
N GLY A 20 0.88 7.22 -3.93
CA GLY A 20 0.77 6.68 -5.28
C GLY A 20 -0.65 6.31 -5.75
N ILE A 21 -1.70 6.60 -4.96
CA ILE A 21 -3.10 6.28 -5.31
C ILE A 21 -3.56 6.84 -6.67
N PRO A 22 -3.18 8.07 -7.09
CA PRO A 22 -3.54 8.57 -8.42
C PRO A 22 -3.06 7.68 -9.57
N HIS A 23 -1.92 7.00 -9.42
CA HIS A 23 -1.37 6.10 -10.45
C HIS A 23 -2.31 4.93 -10.74
N LEU A 24 -2.96 4.38 -9.70
CA LEU A 24 -3.90 3.26 -9.84
C LEU A 24 -5.09 3.57 -10.76
N LEU A 25 -5.48 4.86 -10.85
CA LEU A 25 -6.56 5.33 -11.72
C LEU A 25 -6.06 5.82 -13.09
N LEU A 26 -4.88 6.41 -13.16
CA LEU A 26 -4.34 7.01 -14.39
C LEU A 26 -3.55 6.01 -15.25
N PHE A 27 -3.09 4.93 -14.63
CA PHE A 27 -2.28 3.88 -15.25
C PHE A 27 -2.65 2.50 -14.67
N PRO A 28 -3.88 2.02 -14.92
CA PRO A 28 -4.38 0.77 -14.35
C PRO A 28 -3.60 -0.44 -14.87
N GLU A 29 -3.09 -1.29 -13.97
CA GLU A 29 -2.37 -2.51 -14.34
C GLU A 29 -3.26 -3.75 -14.24
N TYR A 30 -3.21 -4.60 -15.27
CA TYR A 30 -3.86 -5.91 -15.30
C TYR A 30 -2.89 -6.96 -15.87
N LEU A 31 -2.71 -8.07 -15.15
CA LEU A 31 -1.76 -9.13 -15.53
C LEU A 31 -0.31 -8.64 -15.76
N GLY A 32 0.16 -7.67 -14.96
CA GLY A 32 1.50 -7.12 -15.10
C GLY A 32 1.67 -6.15 -16.27
N GLN A 33 0.59 -5.76 -16.95
CA GLN A 33 0.64 -4.90 -18.13
C GLN A 33 -0.41 -3.78 -18.07
N VAL A 34 -0.08 -2.65 -18.68
CA VAL A 34 -1.01 -1.55 -18.91
C VAL A 34 -1.32 -1.46 -20.40
N ASN A 35 -2.55 -1.83 -20.76
CA ASN A 35 -3.00 -1.95 -22.14
C ASN A 35 -4.49 -1.62 -22.29
N PHE A 36 -5.04 -1.80 -23.48
CA PHE A 36 -6.46 -1.63 -23.78
C PHE A 36 -7.37 -2.35 -22.77
N LEU A 37 -7.09 -3.63 -22.46
CA LEU A 37 -7.92 -4.45 -21.58
C LEU A 37 -7.92 -3.95 -20.13
N SER A 38 -6.76 -3.52 -19.62
CA SER A 38 -6.68 -2.91 -18.28
C SER A 38 -7.58 -1.67 -18.16
N HIS A 39 -7.64 -0.85 -19.22
CA HIS A 39 -8.49 0.32 -19.29
C HIS A 39 -9.97 -0.04 -19.50
N VAL A 40 -10.30 -1.14 -20.19
CA VAL A 40 -11.67 -1.65 -20.30
C VAL A 40 -12.22 -2.00 -18.91
N PHE A 41 -11.46 -2.71 -18.06
CA PHE A 41 -11.91 -3.02 -16.71
C PHE A 41 -12.10 -1.77 -15.85
N LEU A 42 -11.17 -0.82 -15.93
CA LEU A 42 -11.30 0.46 -15.24
C LEU A 42 -12.54 1.24 -15.71
N GLY A 43 -12.75 1.30 -17.03
CA GLY A 43 -13.90 1.94 -17.65
C GLY A 43 -15.23 1.29 -17.23
N ALA A 44 -15.29 -0.04 -17.21
CA ALA A 44 -16.48 -0.76 -16.75
C ALA A 44 -16.80 -0.45 -15.28
N ALA A 45 -15.80 -0.43 -14.40
CA ALA A 45 -15.98 -0.05 -13.00
C ALA A 45 -16.39 1.42 -12.84
N PHE A 46 -15.81 2.33 -13.62
CA PHE A 46 -16.24 3.73 -13.67
C PHE A 46 -17.70 3.87 -14.14
N GLY A 47 -18.10 3.13 -15.19
CA GLY A 47 -19.48 3.06 -15.65
C GLY A 47 -20.43 2.56 -14.56
N GLY A 48 -20.00 1.56 -13.77
CA GLY A 48 -20.73 1.09 -12.58
C GLY A 48 -20.89 2.14 -11.51
N PHE A 49 -19.84 2.91 -11.22
CA PHE A 49 -19.89 4.04 -10.30
C PHE A 49 -20.83 5.14 -10.78
N VAL A 50 -20.79 5.50 -12.07
CA VAL A 50 -21.72 6.46 -12.68
C VAL A 50 -23.16 5.98 -12.53
N MET A 51 -23.43 4.70 -12.82
CA MET A 51 -24.75 4.12 -12.66
C MET A 51 -25.22 4.12 -11.20
N ALA A 52 -24.37 3.75 -10.24
CA ALA A 52 -24.68 3.84 -8.82
C ALA A 52 -24.99 5.29 -8.39
N PHE A 53 -24.22 6.26 -8.86
CA PHE A 53 -24.51 7.68 -8.62
C PHE A 53 -25.90 8.07 -9.14
N GLN A 54 -26.25 7.66 -10.36
CA GLN A 54 -27.57 7.93 -10.93
C GLN A 54 -28.70 7.27 -10.13
N ILE A 55 -28.51 6.01 -9.73
CA ILE A 55 -29.47 5.22 -8.96
C ILE A 55 -29.71 5.89 -7.60
N SER A 56 -28.66 6.07 -6.80
CA SER A 56 -28.81 6.65 -5.46
C SER A 56 -29.31 8.08 -5.51
N SER A 57 -28.91 8.88 -6.51
CA SER A 57 -29.46 10.22 -6.69
C SER A 57 -30.95 10.21 -7.04
N TYR A 58 -31.40 9.28 -7.90
CA TYR A 58 -32.82 9.10 -8.20
C TYR A 58 -33.62 8.65 -6.96
N ILE A 59 -33.06 7.75 -6.14
CA ILE A 59 -33.67 7.31 -4.88
C ILE A 59 -33.85 8.48 -3.91
N MET A 60 -32.82 9.31 -3.76
CA MET A 60 -32.81 10.40 -2.77
C MET A 60 -33.54 11.65 -3.26
N ASN A 61 -33.55 11.95 -4.55
CA ASN A 61 -34.05 13.22 -5.08
C ASN A 61 -35.18 13.06 -6.10
N GLY A 62 -35.46 11.85 -6.59
CA GLY A 62 -36.46 11.62 -7.64
C GLY A 62 -37.86 12.09 -7.27
N PHE A 63 -38.24 12.04 -5.99
CA PHE A 63 -39.53 12.54 -5.51
C PHE A 63 -39.70 14.07 -5.69
N ARG A 64 -38.60 14.83 -5.79
CA ARG A 64 -38.63 16.28 -6.02
C ARG A 64 -39.03 16.63 -7.46
N PHE A 65 -38.97 15.64 -8.37
CA PHE A 65 -39.29 15.75 -9.79
C PHE A 65 -40.47 14.84 -10.18
N PRO A 66 -41.67 15.01 -9.58
CA PRO A 66 -42.78 14.07 -9.73
C PRO A 66 -43.28 13.93 -11.18
N PHE A 67 -43.09 14.95 -12.03
CA PHE A 67 -43.44 14.87 -13.45
C PHE A 67 -42.66 13.77 -14.19
N ILE A 68 -41.44 13.44 -13.77
CA ILE A 68 -40.59 12.42 -14.42
C ILE A 68 -41.26 11.04 -14.36
N ALA A 69 -41.98 10.74 -13.28
CA ALA A 69 -42.71 9.48 -13.14
C ALA A 69 -43.87 9.32 -14.14
N THR A 70 -44.36 10.42 -14.72
CA THR A 70 -45.41 10.42 -15.75
C THR A 70 -44.88 10.16 -17.17
N LEU A 71 -43.56 10.17 -17.35
CA LEU A 71 -42.91 9.99 -18.64
C LEU A 71 -42.57 8.52 -18.91
N ALA A 72 -42.39 8.18 -20.19
CA ALA A 72 -41.79 6.89 -20.56
C ALA A 72 -40.32 6.83 -20.09
N ASN A 73 -39.94 5.71 -19.48
CA ASN A 73 -38.62 5.46 -18.90
C ASN A 73 -38.17 6.55 -17.90
N PRO A 74 -38.86 6.72 -16.75
CA PRO A 74 -38.58 7.78 -15.77
C PRO A 74 -37.12 7.87 -15.34
N PHE A 75 -36.50 6.72 -15.07
CA PHE A 75 -35.11 6.65 -14.64
C PHE A 75 -34.14 7.16 -15.72
N MET A 76 -34.35 6.79 -16.98
CA MET A 76 -33.52 7.27 -18.10
C MET A 76 -33.63 8.78 -18.30
N LYS A 77 -34.84 9.35 -18.17
CA LYS A 77 -35.02 10.81 -18.25
C LYS A 77 -34.29 11.51 -17.11
N TYR A 78 -34.31 10.95 -15.91
CA TYR A 78 -33.55 11.46 -14.79
C TYR A 78 -32.04 11.44 -15.07
N GLN A 79 -31.50 10.32 -15.58
CA GLN A 79 -30.08 10.20 -15.92
C GLN A 79 -29.62 11.25 -16.93
N ILE A 80 -30.38 11.46 -18.01
CA ILE A 80 -30.07 12.46 -19.04
C ILE A 80 -30.01 13.87 -18.45
N ASN A 81 -30.82 14.17 -17.42
CA ASN A 81 -30.82 15.48 -16.79
C ASN A 81 -29.79 15.60 -15.64
N ASN A 82 -29.25 14.48 -15.15
CA ASN A 82 -28.26 14.41 -14.07
C ASN A 82 -26.87 13.98 -14.60
N PHE A 83 -26.54 14.33 -15.84
CA PHE A 83 -25.30 13.93 -16.52
C PHE A 83 -24.10 14.85 -16.26
N ILE A 84 -24.34 16.10 -15.84
CA ILE A 84 -23.32 17.16 -15.81
C ILE A 84 -22.08 16.75 -15.04
N ILE A 85 -22.24 16.23 -13.82
CA ILE A 85 -21.10 15.88 -12.96
C ILE A 85 -20.32 14.69 -13.51
N PRO A 86 -20.95 13.55 -13.86
CA PRO A 86 -20.26 12.47 -14.57
C PRO A 86 -19.53 12.94 -15.84
N ALA A 87 -20.14 13.81 -16.65
CA ALA A 87 -19.54 14.30 -17.88
C ALA A 87 -18.32 15.19 -17.63
N VAL A 88 -18.42 16.14 -16.70
CA VAL A 88 -17.30 17.02 -16.30
C VAL A 88 -16.15 16.20 -15.72
N PHE A 89 -16.45 15.22 -14.86
CA PHE A 89 -15.42 14.33 -14.33
C PHE A 89 -14.75 13.51 -15.43
N THR A 90 -15.54 12.94 -16.36
CA THR A 90 -15.01 12.15 -17.48
C THR A 90 -14.06 12.98 -18.33
N GLY A 91 -14.44 14.22 -18.68
CA GLY A 91 -13.56 15.11 -19.44
C GLY A 91 -12.27 15.47 -18.69
N TYR A 92 -12.38 15.78 -17.40
CA TYR A 92 -11.23 16.08 -16.55
C TYR A 92 -10.29 14.87 -16.37
N TYR A 93 -10.86 13.69 -16.16
CA TYR A 93 -10.14 12.43 -16.04
C TYR A 93 -9.39 12.10 -17.33
N THR A 94 -10.03 12.21 -18.49
CA THR A 94 -9.39 12.00 -19.80
C THR A 94 -8.19 12.94 -19.98
N TYR A 95 -8.35 14.23 -19.67
CA TYR A 95 -7.25 15.18 -19.73
C TYR A 95 -6.07 14.77 -18.83
N LYS A 96 -6.36 14.39 -17.57
CA LYS A 96 -5.34 13.97 -16.61
C LYS A 96 -4.67 12.65 -16.99
N LEU A 97 -5.42 11.69 -17.54
CA LEU A 97 -4.88 10.43 -18.04
C LEU A 97 -3.91 10.67 -19.21
N ILE A 98 -4.31 11.46 -20.20
CA ILE A 98 -3.45 11.80 -21.35
C ILE A 98 -2.16 12.46 -20.86
N HIS A 99 -2.29 13.49 -20.02
CA HIS A 99 -1.14 14.20 -19.49
C HIS A 99 -0.21 13.26 -18.71
N PHE A 100 -0.76 12.40 -17.85
CA PHE A 100 0.01 11.47 -17.03
C PHE A 100 0.73 10.42 -17.88
N GLN A 101 0.05 9.76 -18.81
CA GLN A 101 0.66 8.69 -19.62
C GLN A 101 1.76 9.20 -20.55
N LEU A 102 1.61 10.40 -21.12
CA LEU A 102 2.63 10.99 -21.99
C LEU A 102 3.86 11.49 -21.21
N HIS A 103 3.66 12.18 -20.07
CA HIS A 103 4.75 12.89 -19.38
C HIS A 103 5.37 12.15 -18.21
N SER A 104 4.63 11.23 -17.57
CA SER A 104 5.07 10.46 -16.40
C SER A 104 5.43 9.01 -16.77
N GLU A 105 4.63 8.37 -17.63
CA GLU A 105 4.89 6.99 -18.10
C GLU A 105 5.60 6.92 -19.44
N LEU A 106 5.75 8.06 -20.13
CA LEU A 106 6.48 8.18 -21.39
C LEU A 106 5.95 7.22 -22.47
N LEU A 107 4.62 7.01 -22.50
CA LEU A 107 3.97 6.23 -23.55
C LEU A 107 3.87 7.01 -24.86
N GLU A 108 3.88 6.27 -25.96
CA GLU A 108 3.61 6.83 -27.29
C GLU A 108 2.14 7.28 -27.41
N PRO A 109 1.84 8.39 -28.13
CA PRO A 109 0.48 8.91 -28.28
C PRO A 109 -0.54 7.90 -28.81
N GLU A 110 -0.11 6.99 -29.69
CA GLU A 110 -0.95 5.92 -30.25
C GLU A 110 -1.42 4.95 -29.16
N GLN A 111 -0.51 4.55 -28.27
CA GLN A 111 -0.82 3.68 -27.14
C GLN A 111 -1.76 4.36 -26.14
N VAL A 112 -1.58 5.67 -25.90
CA VAL A 112 -2.50 6.47 -25.08
C VAL A 112 -3.89 6.52 -25.73
N GLY A 113 -3.97 6.67 -27.05
CA GLY A 113 -5.21 6.61 -27.81
C GLY A 113 -5.94 5.27 -27.64
N LEU A 114 -5.21 4.15 -27.75
CA LEU A 114 -5.76 2.81 -27.50
C LEU A 114 -6.26 2.64 -26.07
N ASN A 115 -5.50 3.10 -25.08
CA ASN A 115 -5.89 3.06 -23.68
C ASN A 115 -7.17 3.85 -23.41
N LEU A 116 -7.32 5.04 -24.00
CA LEU A 116 -8.55 5.82 -23.94
C LEU A 116 -9.75 5.10 -24.57
N LEU A 117 -9.55 4.50 -25.75
CA LEU A 117 -10.60 3.71 -26.40
C LEU A 117 -11.05 2.56 -25.50
N GLY A 118 -10.11 1.89 -24.81
CA GLY A 118 -10.43 0.86 -23.82
C GLY A 118 -11.30 1.38 -22.68
N PHE A 119 -10.91 2.52 -22.08
CA PHE A 119 -11.67 3.16 -21.01
C PHE A 119 -13.10 3.52 -21.43
N PHE A 120 -13.27 4.15 -22.60
CA PHE A 120 -14.58 4.50 -23.11
C PHE A 120 -15.41 3.27 -23.49
N ALA A 121 -14.79 2.27 -24.12
CA ALA A 121 -15.45 1.02 -24.48
C ALA A 121 -16.02 0.31 -23.24
N GLY A 122 -15.21 0.16 -22.18
CA GLY A 122 -15.66 -0.42 -20.92
C GLY A 122 -16.78 0.38 -20.25
N SER A 123 -16.66 1.71 -20.23
CA SER A 123 -17.66 2.61 -19.64
C SER A 123 -19.00 2.53 -20.36
N VAL A 124 -18.98 2.63 -21.70
CA VAL A 124 -20.18 2.54 -22.55
C VAL A 124 -20.80 1.17 -22.45
N PHE A 125 -20.01 0.10 -22.46
CA PHE A 125 -20.48 -1.27 -22.31
C PHE A 125 -21.26 -1.45 -21.00
N PHE A 126 -20.68 -1.06 -19.87
CA PHE A 126 -21.33 -1.23 -18.57
C PHE A 126 -22.59 -0.37 -18.41
N ILE A 127 -22.54 0.90 -18.83
CA ILE A 127 -23.70 1.79 -18.81
C ILE A 127 -24.82 1.25 -19.70
N SER A 128 -24.49 0.73 -20.89
CA SER A 128 -25.47 0.17 -21.83
C SER A 128 -26.15 -1.08 -21.26
N ILE A 129 -25.39 -2.02 -20.69
CA ILE A 129 -25.94 -3.22 -20.04
C ILE A 129 -26.84 -2.83 -18.86
N SER A 130 -26.37 -1.91 -18.01
CA SER A 130 -27.15 -1.44 -16.87
C SER A 130 -28.45 -0.77 -17.32
N THR A 131 -28.37 0.07 -18.36
CA THR A 131 -29.54 0.75 -18.94
C THR A 131 -30.52 -0.26 -19.55
N ALA A 132 -30.04 -1.26 -20.29
CA ALA A 132 -30.87 -2.33 -20.85
C ALA A 132 -31.60 -3.10 -19.74
N TYR A 133 -30.92 -3.42 -18.64
CA TYR A 133 -31.53 -4.01 -17.45
C TYR A 133 -32.65 -3.12 -16.89
N PHE A 134 -32.39 -1.83 -16.65
CA PHE A 134 -33.40 -0.90 -16.11
C PHE A 134 -34.57 -0.66 -17.07
N LEU A 135 -34.36 -0.71 -18.39
CA LEU A 135 -35.43 -0.62 -19.39
C LEU A 135 -36.30 -1.87 -19.38
N SER A 136 -35.70 -3.05 -19.37
CA SER A 136 -36.44 -4.32 -19.35
C SER A 136 -37.30 -4.51 -18.09
N THR A 137 -36.87 -3.91 -16.98
CA THR A 137 -37.51 -4.04 -15.67
C THR A 137 -38.38 -2.84 -15.30
N ASN A 138 -38.39 -1.74 -16.07
CA ASN A 138 -39.30 -0.61 -15.84
C ASN A 138 -40.63 -0.82 -16.58
N ASN A 139 -41.72 -0.98 -15.82
CA ASN A 139 -43.05 -0.83 -16.39
C ASN A 139 -43.49 0.64 -16.25
N SER A 140 -43.91 1.27 -17.34
CA SER A 140 -44.47 2.62 -17.30
C SER A 140 -45.84 2.64 -16.61
N ILE A 141 -46.28 3.82 -16.16
CA ILE A 141 -47.62 4.05 -15.59
C ILE A 141 -48.74 3.49 -16.47
N MET A 142 -48.54 3.44 -17.80
CA MET A 142 -49.48 2.88 -18.79
C MET A 142 -49.85 1.42 -18.53
N LYS A 143 -48.99 0.64 -17.87
CA LYS A 143 -49.29 -0.77 -17.51
C LYS A 143 -50.11 -0.91 -16.22
N TYR A 144 -50.19 0.15 -15.42
CA TYR A 144 -50.93 0.22 -14.15
C TYR A 144 -52.19 1.08 -14.24
N LEU A 145 -52.39 1.76 -15.37
CA LEU A 145 -53.66 2.39 -15.71
C LEU A 145 -54.66 1.29 -16.08
N PRO A 146 -55.83 1.22 -15.42
CA PRO A 146 -56.84 0.24 -15.75
C PRO A 146 -57.45 0.61 -17.10
N PHE A 147 -56.96 0.02 -18.19
CA PHE A 147 -57.82 -0.19 -19.35
C PHE A 147 -58.81 -1.29 -18.95
N LYS A 148 -60.08 -0.91 -18.89
CA LYS A 148 -61.26 -1.74 -18.60
C LYS A 148 -61.08 -3.21 -19.02
N GLU A 149 -61.06 -4.09 -18.03
CA GLU A 149 -61.95 -5.25 -18.00
C GLU A 149 -62.24 -5.60 -16.53
N ILE A 150 -63.52 -5.62 -16.20
CA ILE A 150 -64.04 -5.93 -14.88
C ILE A 150 -64.09 -7.44 -14.79
N GLU A 151 -63.19 -8.08 -14.03
CA GLU A 151 -63.45 -9.41 -13.49
C GLU A 151 -63.13 -9.52 -12.00
N SER A 152 -64.23 -9.62 -11.26
CA SER A 152 -64.48 -10.24 -9.97
C SER A 152 -63.36 -11.03 -9.27
N LYS A 153 -62.94 -10.46 -8.12
CA LYS A 153 -62.52 -11.07 -6.84
C LYS A 153 -62.17 -12.57 -6.76
N GLY A 154 -60.96 -12.82 -6.22
CA GLY A 154 -60.60 -14.04 -5.48
C GLY A 154 -59.30 -13.86 -4.71
N HIS A 155 -59.35 -13.33 -3.48
CA HIS A 155 -58.17 -13.20 -2.60
C HIS A 155 -57.77 -14.57 -2.03
N LYS A 156 -56.62 -15.11 -2.46
CA LYS A 156 -55.86 -16.12 -1.71
C LYS A 156 -54.59 -15.47 -1.15
N ILE A 157 -54.57 -15.28 0.16
CA ILE A 157 -53.44 -14.70 0.90
C ILE A 157 -52.37 -15.78 1.09
N ARG A 158 -51.17 -15.58 0.53
CA ARG A 158 -49.97 -16.38 0.82
C ARG A 158 -49.14 -15.67 1.92
N PRO A 159 -48.85 -16.30 3.08
CA PRO A 159 -48.38 -15.61 4.28
C PRO A 159 -46.85 -15.53 4.40
N ILE A 160 -46.13 -15.02 3.39
CA ILE A 160 -44.66 -14.82 3.47
C ILE A 160 -44.20 -13.41 3.01
N LYS A 161 -45.12 -12.53 2.56
CA LYS A 161 -44.75 -11.18 2.06
C LYS A 161 -44.72 -10.05 3.09
N ASN A 162 -44.86 -10.32 4.39
CA ASN A 162 -45.02 -9.27 5.41
C ASN A 162 -43.76 -8.86 6.20
N LEU A 163 -42.59 -9.43 5.91
CA LEU A 163 -41.32 -8.99 6.55
C LEU A 163 -40.63 -7.81 5.84
N PHE A 164 -41.11 -7.40 4.65
CA PHE A 164 -40.55 -6.29 3.86
C PHE A 164 -41.58 -5.22 3.48
N ASN A 165 -42.51 -4.88 4.37
CA ASN A 165 -43.48 -3.83 4.10
C ASN A 165 -43.30 -2.63 5.05
N PRO A 166 -42.45 -1.64 4.69
CA PRO A 166 -42.52 -0.30 5.27
C PRO A 166 -43.64 0.51 4.60
N SER A 167 -44.74 -0.13 4.22
CA SER A 167 -45.88 0.56 3.61
C SER A 167 -46.73 1.17 4.72
N LEU A 168 -46.50 2.45 5.04
CA LEU A 168 -47.54 3.40 5.47
C LEU A 168 -47.00 4.77 5.92
N LYS A 169 -45.67 4.95 6.11
CA LYS A 169 -45.12 6.24 6.62
C LYS A 169 -44.24 7.04 5.63
N TRP A 170 -44.00 6.58 4.40
CA TRP A 170 -43.27 7.36 3.37
C TRP A 170 -44.13 8.44 2.69
N TYR A 171 -45.45 8.34 2.84
CA TYR A 171 -46.44 9.15 2.10
C TYR A 171 -46.56 10.61 2.57
N GLN A 172 -45.99 10.98 3.72
CA GLN A 172 -46.03 12.35 4.22
C GLN A 172 -45.05 13.30 3.50
N PHE A 173 -44.04 12.80 2.78
CA PHE A 173 -43.19 13.65 1.91
C PHE A 173 -43.92 14.11 0.64
N TYR A 174 -44.88 13.32 0.13
CA TYR A 174 -45.76 13.68 -1.00
C TYR A 174 -46.91 14.65 -0.61
N LYS A 175 -46.93 15.12 0.65
CA LYS A 175 -47.76 16.27 1.06
C LYS A 175 -47.06 17.60 0.80
N ARG A 176 -45.73 17.64 0.63
CA ARG A 176 -45.04 18.87 0.22
C ARG A 176 -45.15 18.98 -1.30
N THR A 177 -45.84 20.02 -1.76
CA THR A 177 -45.61 20.59 -3.09
C THR A 177 -44.09 20.75 -3.23
N SER A 178 -43.50 20.24 -4.31
CA SER A 178 -42.12 20.58 -4.59
C SER A 178 -42.08 22.10 -4.76
N ASP A 179 -41.40 22.83 -3.87
CA ASP A 179 -41.22 24.29 -3.99
C ASP A 179 -40.40 24.67 -5.24
N TRP A 180 -39.88 23.67 -5.97
CA TRP A 180 -39.09 23.84 -7.17
C TRP A 180 -40.02 23.94 -8.38
N LYS A 181 -40.17 25.15 -8.92
CA LYS A 181 -40.81 25.38 -10.22
C LYS A 181 -39.91 24.83 -11.32
N ILE A 182 -40.24 23.65 -11.82
CA ILE A 182 -39.52 23.02 -12.95
C ILE A 182 -40.29 23.35 -14.22
N GLU A 183 -39.70 24.16 -15.09
CA GLU A 183 -40.33 24.59 -16.35
C GLU A 183 -39.90 23.72 -17.54
N THR A 184 -38.63 23.31 -17.57
CA THR A 184 -38.03 22.59 -18.69
C THR A 184 -37.21 21.38 -18.23
N TYR A 185 -37.08 20.40 -19.12
CA TYR A 185 -36.20 19.25 -18.94
C TYR A 185 -35.74 18.71 -20.30
N LEU A 186 -34.64 17.96 -20.30
CA LEU A 186 -34.14 17.26 -21.49
C LEU A 186 -34.91 15.96 -21.71
N THR A 187 -35.58 15.85 -22.85
CA THR A 187 -36.22 14.62 -23.33
C THR A 187 -35.24 13.68 -24.03
N GLY A 188 -34.16 14.21 -24.57
CA GLY A 188 -33.02 13.51 -25.17
C GLY A 188 -31.78 14.41 -25.10
N MET A 189 -30.64 13.95 -25.62
CA MET A 189 -29.35 14.66 -25.47
C MET A 189 -29.37 16.13 -25.93
N PHE A 190 -30.23 16.49 -26.90
CA PHE A 190 -30.31 17.84 -27.46
C PHE A 190 -31.74 18.41 -27.56
N LYS A 191 -32.72 17.78 -26.90
CA LYS A 191 -34.14 18.18 -27.03
C LYS A 191 -34.74 18.58 -25.70
N ILE A 192 -35.07 19.87 -25.57
CA ILE A 192 -35.73 20.44 -24.40
C ILE A 192 -37.25 20.31 -24.57
N ALA A 193 -37.95 19.98 -23.48
CA ALA A 193 -39.41 20.00 -23.43
C ALA A 193 -39.92 20.65 -22.14
N LEU A 194 -41.17 21.08 -22.17
CA LEU A 194 -41.85 21.66 -21.02
C LEU A 194 -42.30 20.57 -20.05
N ALA A 195 -42.02 20.77 -18.76
CA ALA A 195 -42.50 19.90 -17.71
C ALA A 195 -44.02 20.11 -17.50
N ARG A 196 -44.80 19.05 -17.63
CA ARG A 196 -46.25 19.10 -17.43
C ARG A 196 -46.61 18.87 -15.97
N SER A 197 -47.67 19.50 -15.50
CA SER A 197 -48.18 19.31 -14.14
C SER A 197 -48.60 17.86 -13.91
N SER A 198 -48.05 17.25 -12.87
CA SER A 198 -48.34 15.87 -12.45
C SER A 198 -49.50 15.78 -11.43
N MET A 199 -50.17 16.90 -11.12
CA MET A 199 -51.21 16.98 -10.09
C MET A 199 -52.48 16.14 -10.40
N HIS A 200 -52.63 15.64 -11.63
CA HIS A 200 -53.80 14.90 -12.11
C HIS A 200 -53.70 13.37 -11.94
N TYR A 201 -52.55 12.82 -11.55
CA TYR A 201 -52.38 11.38 -11.37
C TYR A 201 -52.62 10.94 -9.91
N PRO A 202 -53.30 9.79 -9.68
CA PRO A 202 -53.48 9.26 -8.34
C PRO A 202 -52.12 9.01 -7.68
N LYS A 203 -51.93 9.53 -6.47
CA LYS A 203 -50.66 9.41 -5.73
C LYS A 203 -50.20 7.95 -5.59
N GLU A 204 -51.13 7.01 -5.50
CA GLU A 204 -50.91 5.57 -5.42
C GLU A 204 -50.21 4.96 -6.66
N VAL A 205 -50.46 5.51 -7.84
CA VAL A 205 -49.85 5.03 -9.11
C VAL A 205 -48.41 5.51 -9.23
N LEU A 206 -48.14 6.76 -8.86
CA LEU A 206 -46.78 7.30 -8.76
C LEU A 206 -45.93 6.47 -7.77
N GLN A 207 -46.53 6.09 -6.64
CA GLN A 207 -45.87 5.30 -5.60
C GLN A 207 -45.47 3.88 -6.04
N LYS A 208 -46.29 3.22 -6.88
CA LYS A 208 -45.96 1.89 -7.43
C LYS A 208 -44.75 1.94 -8.35
N VAL A 209 -44.64 2.97 -9.20
CA VAL A 209 -43.51 3.15 -10.12
C VAL A 209 -42.20 3.44 -9.37
N PHE A 210 -42.23 4.27 -8.33
CA PHE A 210 -41.04 4.48 -7.49
C PHE A 210 -40.63 3.21 -6.73
N LYS A 211 -41.58 2.47 -6.13
CA LYS A 211 -41.30 1.20 -5.42
C LYS A 211 -40.67 0.14 -6.33
N GLN A 212 -41.11 0.04 -7.60
CA GLN A 212 -40.51 -0.87 -8.57
C GLN A 212 -39.07 -0.47 -8.92
N ASN A 213 -38.81 0.81 -9.15
CA ASN A 213 -37.45 1.30 -9.40
C ASN A 213 -36.51 1.07 -8.21
N HIS A 214 -37.01 1.15 -6.97
CA HIS A 214 -36.23 0.80 -5.78
C HIS A 214 -35.85 -0.70 -5.74
N LEU A 215 -36.77 -1.62 -6.09
CA LEU A 215 -36.44 -3.04 -6.16
C LEU A 215 -35.36 -3.33 -7.21
N ASN A 216 -35.44 -2.69 -8.37
CA ASN A 216 -34.43 -2.83 -9.42
C ASN A 216 -33.05 -2.30 -8.96
N ALA A 217 -33.04 -1.21 -8.18
CA ALA A 217 -31.84 -0.67 -7.57
C ALA A 217 -31.23 -1.59 -6.50
N SER A 218 -32.05 -2.23 -5.66
CA SER A 218 -31.57 -3.21 -4.68
C SER A 218 -30.93 -4.43 -5.35
N MET A 219 -31.43 -4.87 -6.51
CA MET A 219 -30.77 -5.94 -7.28
C MET A 219 -29.41 -5.51 -7.83
N PHE A 220 -29.26 -4.24 -8.25
CA PHE A 220 -27.96 -3.69 -8.66
C PHE A 220 -26.98 -3.67 -7.47
N GLU A 221 -27.44 -3.33 -6.27
CA GLU A 221 -26.66 -3.38 -5.04
C GLU A 221 -26.21 -4.79 -4.68
N VAL A 222 -27.11 -5.78 -4.76
CA VAL A 222 -26.76 -7.19 -4.57
C VAL A 222 -25.76 -7.66 -5.61
N GLY A 223 -25.92 -7.27 -6.89
CA GLY A 223 -24.98 -7.60 -7.95
C GLY A 223 -23.58 -7.01 -7.71
N ALA A 224 -23.50 -5.75 -7.29
CA ALA A 224 -22.23 -5.11 -6.94
C ALA A 224 -21.56 -5.82 -5.75
N LEU A 225 -22.32 -6.15 -4.71
CA LEU A 225 -21.80 -6.88 -3.54
C LEU A 225 -21.28 -8.27 -3.93
N LEU A 226 -22.05 -9.03 -4.71
CA LEU A 226 -21.65 -10.34 -5.22
C LEU A 226 -20.42 -10.27 -6.11
N SER A 227 -20.25 -9.19 -6.89
CA SER A 227 -19.06 -9.00 -7.72
C SER A 227 -17.79 -8.87 -6.86
N VAL A 228 -17.84 -8.07 -5.78
CA VAL A 228 -16.71 -7.90 -4.86
C VAL A 228 -16.42 -9.20 -4.10
N LEU A 229 -17.45 -9.90 -3.62
CA LEU A 229 -17.29 -11.21 -2.96
C LEU A 229 -16.68 -12.25 -3.90
N SER A 230 -17.10 -12.26 -5.17
CA SER A 230 -16.56 -13.16 -6.19
C SER A 230 -15.10 -12.85 -6.50
N LEU A 231 -14.75 -11.56 -6.66
CA LEU A 231 -13.37 -11.13 -6.85
C LEU A 231 -12.50 -11.51 -5.65
N GLY A 232 -12.97 -11.29 -4.42
CA GLY A 232 -12.28 -11.73 -3.20
C GLY A 232 -12.10 -13.26 -3.12
N TYR A 233 -13.11 -14.03 -3.52
CA TYR A 233 -13.03 -15.49 -3.56
C TYR A 233 -12.05 -16.00 -4.61
N PHE A 234 -11.91 -15.34 -5.76
CA PHE A 234 -10.99 -15.77 -6.83
C PHE A 234 -9.69 -14.96 -6.92
N MET A 235 -9.42 -14.05 -5.99
CA MET A 235 -8.32 -13.08 -6.04
C MET A 235 -6.90 -13.67 -6.22
N GLU A 236 -6.70 -14.96 -5.95
CA GLU A 236 -5.41 -15.62 -6.13
C GLU A 236 -5.13 -16.02 -7.58
N ASN A 237 -6.17 -16.18 -8.38
CA ASN A 237 -6.06 -16.38 -9.81
C ASN A 237 -5.82 -15.02 -10.47
N PRO A 238 -4.70 -14.84 -11.21
CA PRO A 238 -4.36 -13.56 -11.85
C PRO A 238 -5.46 -12.97 -12.72
N VAL A 239 -6.32 -13.79 -13.32
CA VAL A 239 -7.44 -13.35 -14.17
C VAL A 239 -8.51 -12.56 -13.39
N PHE A 240 -8.65 -12.82 -12.08
CA PHE A 240 -9.62 -12.11 -11.24
C PHE A 240 -9.01 -10.92 -10.50
N ALA A 241 -7.69 -10.73 -10.61
CA ALA A 241 -7.00 -9.56 -10.08
C ALA A 241 -7.18 -8.36 -11.02
N ILE A 242 -8.39 -7.80 -11.03
CA ILE A 242 -8.70 -6.58 -11.79
C ILE A 242 -7.81 -5.41 -11.33
N PRO A 243 -7.63 -4.37 -12.16
CA PRO A 243 -6.87 -3.19 -11.76
C PRO A 243 -7.35 -2.61 -10.43
N ALA A 244 -6.42 -2.19 -9.58
CA ALA A 244 -6.76 -1.59 -8.30
C ALA A 244 -7.62 -0.33 -8.45
N GLY A 245 -7.39 0.48 -9.50
CA GLY A 245 -8.26 1.61 -9.82
C GLY A 245 -9.72 1.22 -10.06
N ALA A 246 -9.95 0.06 -10.70
CA ALA A 246 -11.30 -0.48 -10.90
C ALA A 246 -11.92 -0.88 -9.55
N SER A 247 -11.11 -1.44 -8.65
CA SER A 247 -11.53 -1.79 -7.29
C SER A 247 -11.87 -0.55 -6.47
N ILE A 248 -11.11 0.54 -6.59
CA ILE A 248 -11.45 1.84 -5.97
C ILE A 248 -12.82 2.31 -6.45
N PHE A 249 -13.11 2.26 -7.75
CA PHE A 249 -14.45 2.60 -8.25
C PHE A 249 -15.54 1.66 -7.72
N LEU A 250 -15.29 0.35 -7.60
CA LEU A 250 -16.22 -0.59 -6.97
C LEU A 250 -16.48 -0.27 -5.50
N LEU A 251 -15.45 0.11 -4.74
CA LEU A 251 -15.59 0.55 -3.35
C LEU A 251 -16.49 1.79 -3.25
N PHE A 252 -16.22 2.81 -4.08
CA PHE A 252 -17.06 4.01 -4.12
C PHE A 252 -18.49 3.68 -4.57
N THR A 253 -18.67 2.72 -5.48
CA THR A 253 -19.98 2.21 -5.92
C THR A 253 -20.74 1.63 -4.72
N LEU A 254 -20.12 0.73 -3.96
CA LEU A 254 -20.73 0.11 -2.77
C LEU A 254 -21.07 1.13 -1.68
N ILE A 255 -20.13 2.03 -1.34
CA ILE A 255 -20.37 3.06 -0.32
C ILE A 255 -21.52 3.99 -0.74
N LEU A 256 -21.61 4.34 -2.02
CA LEU A 256 -22.65 5.23 -2.54
C LEU A 256 -24.03 4.53 -2.54
N LEU A 257 -24.09 3.25 -2.90
CA LEU A 257 -25.33 2.47 -2.82
C LEU A 257 -25.77 2.27 -1.36
N PHE A 258 -24.84 1.89 -0.48
CA PHE A 258 -25.09 1.72 0.95
C PHE A 258 -25.55 3.03 1.62
N SER A 259 -24.94 4.16 1.27
CA SER A 259 -25.38 5.49 1.73
C SER A 259 -26.81 5.81 1.27
N GLY A 260 -27.15 5.46 0.02
CA GLY A 260 -28.51 5.54 -0.50
C GLY A 260 -29.51 4.65 0.27
N ALA A 261 -29.12 3.41 0.59
CA ALA A 261 -29.91 2.45 1.36
C ALA A 261 -30.10 2.90 2.82
N LEU A 262 -29.05 3.36 3.49
CA LEU A 262 -29.14 3.95 4.84
C LEU A 262 -30.08 5.15 4.85
N HIS A 263 -29.97 6.03 3.85
CA HIS A 263 -30.87 7.17 3.72
C HIS A 263 -32.33 6.72 3.61
N HIS A 264 -32.56 5.64 2.89
CA HIS A 264 -33.88 5.05 2.74
C HIS A 264 -34.41 4.43 4.04
N TRP A 265 -33.59 3.67 4.77
CA TRP A 265 -33.99 2.99 6.01
C TRP A 265 -34.21 3.97 7.17
N PHE A 266 -33.28 4.91 7.37
CA PHE A 266 -33.23 5.77 8.56
C PHE A 266 -33.70 7.21 8.33
N ARG A 267 -33.88 7.66 7.08
CA ARG A 267 -34.39 9.01 6.72
C ARG A 267 -33.57 10.14 7.36
N SER A 268 -34.19 11.07 8.09
CA SER A 268 -33.51 12.16 8.79
C SER A 268 -32.53 11.66 9.87
N TRP A 269 -32.71 10.44 10.36
CA TRP A 269 -31.84 9.79 11.34
C TRP A 269 -30.69 9.02 10.71
N SER A 270 -30.46 9.13 9.40
CA SER A 270 -29.41 8.37 8.70
C SER A 270 -28.02 8.63 9.23
N PHE A 271 -27.74 9.87 9.64
CA PHE A 271 -26.47 10.20 10.28
C PHE A 271 -26.34 9.48 11.63
N THR A 272 -27.38 9.50 12.46
CA THR A 272 -27.42 8.75 13.72
C THR A 272 -27.30 7.24 13.51
N GLY A 273 -28.02 6.69 12.52
CA GLY A 273 -27.97 5.27 12.17
C GLY A 273 -26.57 4.84 11.71
N PHE A 274 -25.91 5.69 10.90
CA PHE A 274 -24.51 5.47 10.51
C PHE A 274 -23.59 5.44 11.73
N ILE A 275 -23.72 6.38 12.67
CA ILE A 275 -22.94 6.39 13.92
C ILE A 275 -23.18 5.12 14.74
N VAL A 276 -24.43 4.69 14.91
CA VAL A 276 -24.76 3.48 15.67
C VAL A 276 -24.18 2.23 15.00
N ILE A 277 -24.29 2.11 13.68
CA ILE A 277 -23.67 1.00 12.92
C ILE A 277 -22.15 1.03 13.08
N PHE A 278 -21.53 2.20 12.98
CA PHE A 278 -20.10 2.36 13.15
C PHE A 278 -19.63 1.96 14.55
N ILE A 279 -20.31 2.42 15.60
CA ILE A 279 -20.01 2.05 17.00
C ILE A 279 -20.23 0.55 17.20
N SER A 280 -21.33 -0.01 16.69
CA SER A 280 -21.62 -1.45 16.79
C SER A 280 -20.55 -2.29 16.10
N PHE A 281 -20.09 -1.85 14.92
CA PHE A 281 -19.00 -2.49 14.20
C PHE A 281 -17.67 -2.38 14.96
N SER A 282 -17.38 -1.22 15.57
CA SER A 282 -16.19 -1.03 16.40
C SER A 282 -16.19 -1.98 17.61
N LEU A 283 -17.32 -2.11 18.32
CA LEU A 283 -17.46 -3.02 19.46
C LEU A 283 -17.34 -4.50 19.03
N LEU A 284 -17.86 -4.86 17.86
CA LEU A 284 -17.67 -6.20 17.28
C LEU A 284 -16.20 -6.49 16.96
N LEU A 285 -15.44 -5.51 16.47
CA LEU A 285 -14.00 -5.66 16.23
C LEU A 285 -13.20 -5.87 17.54
N GLU A 286 -13.63 -5.25 18.65
CA GLU A 286 -12.99 -5.44 19.97
C GLU A 286 -13.24 -6.83 20.56
N SER A 287 -14.37 -7.46 20.24
CA SER A 287 -14.80 -8.76 20.82
C SER A 287 -13.94 -9.98 20.42
N ASN A 288 -12.78 -9.79 19.76
CA ASN A 288 -11.92 -10.81 19.15
C ASN A 288 -12.59 -11.72 18.09
N LEU A 289 -13.92 -11.65 17.89
CA LEU A 289 -14.66 -12.45 16.90
C LEU A 289 -14.25 -12.14 15.45
N LEU A 290 -13.85 -10.89 15.17
CA LEU A 290 -13.44 -10.43 13.84
C LEU A 290 -11.99 -9.94 13.78
N LYS A 291 -11.28 -9.90 14.92
CA LYS A 291 -9.92 -9.37 15.01
C LYS A 291 -8.92 -10.42 14.52
N ARG A 292 -8.56 -10.33 13.24
CA ARG A 292 -7.48 -11.13 12.67
C ARG A 292 -6.19 -10.34 12.70
N ASN A 293 -5.16 -10.97 13.24
CA ASN A 293 -3.85 -10.35 13.33
C ASN A 293 -3.04 -10.68 12.09
N ASN A 294 -2.33 -9.69 11.57
CA ASN A 294 -1.30 -9.92 10.59
C ASN A 294 -0.06 -10.49 11.30
N GLN A 295 0.36 -11.69 10.93
CA GLN A 295 1.40 -12.47 11.60
C GLN A 295 2.70 -12.48 10.79
N ALA A 296 3.84 -12.74 11.43
CA ALA A 296 5.10 -13.03 10.76
C ALA A 296 5.15 -14.51 10.39
N TYR A 297 5.28 -14.81 9.09
CA TYR A 297 5.16 -16.17 8.60
C TYR A 297 6.40 -16.99 8.97
N GLY A 298 6.18 -18.18 9.52
CA GLY A 298 7.21 -19.09 10.04
C GLY A 298 7.41 -19.00 11.57
N LEU A 299 6.86 -18.00 12.26
CA LEU A 299 6.76 -18.02 13.72
C LEU A 299 5.56 -18.84 14.19
N ASP A 300 5.74 -19.65 15.24
CA ASP A 300 4.69 -20.45 15.85
C ASP A 300 3.92 -19.65 16.91
N TYR A 301 2.66 -19.32 16.61
CA TYR A 301 1.76 -18.60 17.53
C TYR A 301 0.92 -19.53 18.42
N GLY A 302 1.08 -20.85 18.27
CA GLY A 302 0.42 -21.86 19.11
C GLY A 302 1.17 -22.16 20.41
N GLN A 303 2.45 -21.80 20.50
CA GLN A 303 3.24 -21.89 21.73
C GLN A 303 2.81 -20.84 22.77
N PRO A 304 3.09 -21.06 24.07
CA PRO A 304 2.91 -20.04 25.10
C PRO A 304 3.62 -18.73 24.70
N LEU A 305 2.92 -17.61 24.84
CA LEU A 305 3.43 -16.29 24.43
C LEU A 305 4.65 -15.88 25.26
N THR A 306 5.63 -15.23 24.63
CA THR A 306 6.78 -14.65 25.36
C THR A 306 6.32 -13.46 26.21
N GLU A 307 6.60 -13.48 27.51
CA GLU A 307 6.31 -12.34 28.38
C GLU A 307 7.08 -11.07 27.95
N TYR A 308 6.35 -10.01 27.64
CA TYR A 308 6.90 -8.71 27.23
C TYR A 308 6.84 -7.71 28.39
N ASN A 309 7.69 -7.93 29.38
CA ASN A 309 7.84 -7.04 30.52
C ASN A 309 9.31 -6.72 30.78
N HIS A 310 9.58 -5.65 31.54
CA HIS A 310 10.95 -5.19 31.81
C HIS A 310 11.82 -6.26 32.47
N HIS A 311 11.23 -7.12 33.31
CA HIS A 311 11.96 -8.18 33.99
C HIS A 311 12.45 -9.26 33.02
N ASN A 312 11.56 -9.79 32.17
CA ASN A 312 11.92 -10.79 31.17
C ASN A 312 12.87 -10.23 30.10
N LEU A 313 12.61 -9.01 29.61
CA LEU A 313 13.51 -8.35 28.65
C LEU A 313 14.91 -8.17 29.23
N LYS A 314 15.03 -7.79 30.49
CA LYS A 314 16.33 -7.70 31.17
C LYS A 314 17.01 -9.06 31.22
N LYS A 315 16.29 -10.10 31.63
CA LYS A 315 16.80 -11.47 31.73
C LYS A 315 17.37 -11.97 30.39
N ILE A 316 16.65 -11.72 29.30
CA ILE A 316 17.03 -12.19 27.95
C ILE A 316 18.17 -11.34 27.37
N LEU A 317 18.07 -10.00 27.46
CA LEU A 317 18.99 -9.10 26.75
C LEU A 317 20.32 -8.90 27.48
N ALA A 318 20.36 -9.13 28.79
CA ALA A 318 21.55 -8.99 29.63
C ALA A 318 22.11 -10.35 30.11
N ASP A 319 21.74 -11.45 29.45
CA ASP A 319 22.37 -12.75 29.67
C ASP A 319 23.82 -12.71 29.19
N SER A 320 24.75 -12.64 30.14
CA SER A 320 26.18 -12.52 29.86
C SER A 320 26.76 -13.71 29.11
N ILE A 321 26.22 -14.92 29.33
CA ILE A 321 26.68 -16.14 28.66
C ILE A 321 26.23 -16.11 27.20
N ALA A 322 24.97 -15.74 26.94
CA ALA A 322 24.44 -15.62 25.59
C ALA A 322 25.12 -14.49 24.80
N ILE A 323 25.37 -13.34 25.44
CA ILE A 323 26.11 -12.21 24.85
C ILE A 323 27.53 -12.65 24.46
N GLU A 324 28.26 -13.28 25.40
CA GLU A 324 29.65 -13.70 25.14
C GLU A 324 29.70 -14.75 24.02
N LYS A 325 28.80 -15.74 24.04
CA LYS A 325 28.70 -16.73 22.96
C LYS A 325 28.46 -16.08 21.61
N SER A 326 27.47 -15.19 21.53
CA SER A 326 27.13 -14.45 20.31
C SER A 326 28.32 -13.61 19.83
N PHE A 327 29.07 -12.98 20.74
CA PHE A 327 30.26 -12.20 20.41
C PHE A 327 31.41 -13.08 19.89
N GLN A 328 31.66 -14.25 20.49
CA GLN A 328 32.66 -15.18 19.98
C GLN A 328 32.31 -15.70 18.57
N ASP A 329 31.04 -15.94 18.29
CA ASP A 329 30.58 -16.34 16.95
C ASP A 329 30.69 -15.20 15.93
N GLU A 330 30.53 -13.94 16.37
CA GLU A 330 30.83 -12.74 15.58
C GLU A 330 32.33 -12.65 15.25
N ILE A 331 33.21 -12.79 16.23
CA ILE A 331 34.67 -12.75 16.03
C ILE A 331 35.14 -13.87 15.09
N LYS A 332 34.60 -15.09 15.21
CA LYS A 332 34.90 -16.19 14.28
C LYS A 332 34.51 -15.82 12.85
N SER A 333 33.28 -15.32 12.65
CA SER A 333 32.80 -14.86 11.34
C SER A 333 33.65 -13.73 10.77
N LEU A 334 34.05 -12.76 11.59
CA LEU A 334 34.96 -11.68 11.19
C LEU A 334 36.33 -12.19 10.74
N ASN A 335 36.87 -13.21 11.42
CA ASN A 335 38.15 -13.81 11.04
C ASN A 335 38.03 -14.61 9.73
N HIS A 336 36.92 -15.33 9.52
CA HIS A 336 36.64 -15.97 8.22
C HIS A 336 36.50 -14.92 7.12
N TRP A 337 35.69 -13.88 7.31
CA TRP A 337 35.54 -12.77 6.37
C TRP A 337 36.90 -12.14 6.03
N LYS A 338 37.72 -11.82 7.03
CA LYS A 338 39.06 -11.24 6.85
C LYS A 338 39.97 -12.13 6.01
N SER A 339 39.84 -13.46 6.10
CA SER A 339 40.64 -14.38 5.28
C SER A 339 40.35 -14.27 3.78
N HIS A 340 39.18 -13.76 3.40
CA HIS A 340 38.77 -13.54 2.00
C HIS A 340 39.09 -12.12 1.49
N VAL A 341 39.42 -11.16 2.37
CA VAL A 341 39.62 -9.74 2.03
C VAL A 341 41.09 -9.34 2.12
N LYS A 342 41.73 -9.13 0.95
CA LYS A 342 43.18 -8.88 0.85
C LYS A 342 43.65 -7.55 1.45
N ASP A 343 42.85 -6.49 1.34
CA ASP A 343 43.29 -5.12 1.67
C ASP A 343 42.88 -4.63 3.06
N ARG A 344 42.33 -5.52 3.91
CA ARG A 344 41.88 -5.20 5.28
C ARG A 344 40.98 -3.95 5.35
N THR A 345 40.27 -3.66 4.26
CA THR A 345 39.26 -2.61 4.16
C THR A 345 37.90 -3.24 4.40
N MET A 346 37.21 -2.81 5.46
CA MET A 346 35.83 -3.22 5.73
C MET A 346 34.86 -2.20 5.15
N VAL A 347 33.80 -2.66 4.51
CA VAL A 347 32.68 -1.84 4.06
C VAL A 347 31.45 -2.09 4.93
N LEU A 348 30.79 -1.01 5.35
CA LEU A 348 29.48 -1.02 6.00
C LEU A 348 28.52 -0.26 5.08
N ILE A 349 27.38 -0.86 4.76
CA ILE A 349 26.40 -0.27 3.84
C ILE A 349 25.17 0.20 4.61
N ASN A 350 24.84 1.47 4.44
CA ASN A 350 23.68 2.12 5.01
C ASN A 350 22.70 2.48 3.90
N THR A 351 21.44 2.04 4.00
CA THR A 351 20.40 2.35 3.01
C THR A 351 19.20 3.07 3.63
N SER A 352 18.67 4.09 2.94
CA SER A 352 17.51 4.83 3.45
C SER A 352 16.18 4.11 3.21
N GLY A 353 15.18 4.34 4.05
CA GLY A 353 13.80 4.02 3.71
C GLY A 353 13.23 4.94 2.64
N GLY A 354 12.28 4.44 1.83
CA GLY A 354 11.72 5.22 0.72
C GLY A 354 10.74 4.48 -0.20
N GLY A 355 10.13 3.39 0.26
CA GLY A 355 9.27 2.54 -0.58
C GLY A 355 10.02 1.98 -1.80
N LEU A 356 9.32 1.82 -2.91
CA LEU A 356 9.88 1.22 -4.13
C LEU A 356 11.02 2.07 -4.73
N ARG A 357 10.96 3.40 -4.58
CA ARG A 357 12.04 4.30 -5.01
C ARG A 357 13.37 3.93 -4.36
N SER A 358 13.40 3.81 -3.03
CA SER A 358 14.65 3.46 -2.34
C SER A 358 15.08 2.03 -2.62
N ALA A 359 14.13 1.10 -2.79
CA ALA A 359 14.44 -0.27 -3.21
C ALA A 359 15.16 -0.30 -4.56
N THR A 360 14.62 0.37 -5.57
CA THR A 360 15.22 0.45 -6.91
C THR A 360 16.55 1.21 -6.89
N TRP A 361 16.65 2.32 -6.15
CA TRP A 361 17.90 3.09 -6.02
C TRP A 361 19.00 2.30 -5.34
N SER A 362 18.71 1.68 -4.19
CA SER A 362 19.67 0.88 -3.43
C SER A 362 20.16 -0.31 -4.25
N PHE A 363 19.23 -1.02 -4.90
CA PHE A 363 19.57 -2.10 -5.83
C PHE A 363 20.47 -1.62 -6.97
N HIS A 364 20.10 -0.52 -7.64
CA HIS A 364 20.85 0.03 -8.77
C HIS A 364 22.27 0.44 -8.37
N CYS A 365 22.42 1.17 -7.26
CA CYS A 365 23.72 1.56 -6.73
C CYS A 365 24.59 0.33 -6.45
N LEU A 366 24.09 -0.63 -5.69
CA LEU A 366 24.86 -1.82 -5.34
C LEU A 366 25.28 -2.59 -6.59
N GLN A 367 24.35 -2.81 -7.51
CA GLN A 367 24.62 -3.51 -8.77
C GLN A 367 25.70 -2.82 -9.59
N GLN A 368 25.57 -1.52 -9.83
CA GLN A 368 26.50 -0.79 -10.69
C GLN A 368 27.87 -0.61 -10.02
N ILE A 369 27.91 -0.27 -8.73
CA ILE A 369 29.16 -0.06 -8.00
C ILE A 369 29.94 -1.37 -7.88
N ASP A 370 29.26 -2.46 -7.53
CA ASP A 370 29.90 -3.76 -7.38
C ASP A 370 30.36 -4.31 -8.74
N SER A 371 29.59 -4.08 -9.81
CA SER A 371 30.00 -4.39 -11.19
C SER A 371 31.30 -3.67 -11.59
N VAL A 372 31.39 -2.35 -11.39
CA VAL A 372 32.61 -1.58 -11.74
C VAL A 372 33.76 -1.78 -10.76
N THR A 373 33.51 -2.42 -9.63
CA THR A 373 34.55 -2.82 -8.66
C THR A 373 34.88 -4.31 -8.73
N SER A 374 34.37 -5.03 -9.75
CA SER A 374 34.59 -6.47 -9.94
C SER A 374 34.26 -7.29 -8.69
N ASN A 375 33.06 -7.07 -8.14
CA ASN A 375 32.51 -7.73 -6.94
C ASN A 375 33.23 -7.39 -5.62
N ARG A 376 34.17 -6.43 -5.65
CA ARG A 376 34.99 -6.08 -4.48
C ARG A 376 34.24 -5.27 -3.45
N LEU A 377 33.19 -4.54 -3.82
CA LEU A 377 32.30 -3.88 -2.87
C LEU A 377 31.67 -4.94 -1.96
N MET A 378 30.97 -5.93 -2.53
CA MET A 378 30.27 -6.95 -1.74
C MET A 378 31.23 -7.86 -0.97
N ALA A 379 32.35 -8.26 -1.58
CA ALA A 379 33.35 -9.05 -0.87
C ALA A 379 33.93 -8.33 0.36
N SER A 380 34.08 -7.00 0.27
CA SER A 380 34.57 -6.17 1.39
C SER A 380 33.45 -5.76 2.35
N THR A 381 32.18 -6.04 2.04
CA THR A 381 31.05 -5.64 2.88
C THR A 381 30.85 -6.65 4.00
N ARG A 382 30.83 -6.15 5.25
CA ARG A 382 30.57 -6.97 6.44
C ARG A 382 29.13 -6.82 6.96
N LEU A 383 28.57 -5.62 6.86
CA LEU A 383 27.24 -5.28 7.39
C LEU A 383 26.44 -4.45 6.38
N ILE A 384 25.16 -4.77 6.25
CA ILE A 384 24.15 -3.92 5.61
C ILE A 384 23.04 -3.62 6.63
N CYS A 385 22.74 -2.35 6.84
CA CYS A 385 21.64 -1.91 7.70
C CYS A 385 20.94 -0.68 7.12
N GLY A 386 19.74 -0.40 7.61
CA GLY A 386 18.88 0.64 7.04
C GLY A 386 17.41 0.36 7.27
N ALA A 387 16.57 1.03 6.49
CA ALA A 387 15.12 0.94 6.66
C ALA A 387 14.37 0.59 5.37
N SER A 388 13.19 -0.02 5.55
CA SER A 388 12.14 -0.13 4.53
C SER A 388 12.64 -0.62 3.16
N GLY A 389 12.22 0.06 2.08
CA GLY A 389 12.59 -0.24 0.70
C GLY A 389 14.11 -0.36 0.44
N GLY A 390 14.97 0.46 1.07
CA GLY A 390 16.41 0.35 0.86
C GLY A 390 16.98 -1.00 1.27
N MET A 391 16.46 -1.57 2.37
CA MET A 391 16.81 -2.91 2.81
C MET A 391 16.25 -4.00 1.88
N ILE A 392 15.07 -3.80 1.28
CA ILE A 392 14.51 -4.73 0.28
C ILE A 392 15.42 -4.78 -0.96
N GLY A 393 15.78 -3.62 -1.51
CA GLY A 393 16.68 -3.54 -2.67
C GLY A 393 18.06 -4.16 -2.39
N SER A 394 18.62 -3.86 -1.21
CA SER A 394 19.89 -4.43 -0.78
C SER A 394 19.84 -5.94 -0.58
N SER A 395 18.73 -6.45 -0.06
CA SER A 395 18.51 -7.89 0.15
C SER A 395 18.46 -8.64 -1.17
N TYR A 396 17.76 -8.08 -2.17
CA TYR A 396 17.70 -8.70 -3.48
C TYR A 396 19.08 -8.74 -4.15
N TYR A 397 19.86 -7.66 -4.07
CA TYR A 397 21.23 -7.67 -4.61
C TYR A 397 22.15 -8.65 -3.86
N ARG A 398 22.08 -8.71 -2.53
CA ARG A 398 22.82 -9.67 -1.71
C ARG A 398 22.49 -11.12 -2.10
N GLU A 399 21.23 -11.43 -2.42
CA GLU A 399 20.84 -12.76 -2.88
C GLU A 399 21.42 -13.10 -4.26
N LEU A 400 21.41 -12.13 -5.20
CA LEU A 400 22.06 -12.31 -6.51
C LEU A 400 23.57 -12.55 -6.36
N TYR A 401 24.21 -11.85 -5.42
CA TYR A 401 25.62 -12.06 -5.09
C TYR A 401 25.87 -13.47 -4.50
N LEU A 402 25.03 -13.94 -3.58
CA LEU A 402 25.13 -15.31 -3.06
C LEU A 402 24.99 -16.35 -4.18
N HIS A 403 23.98 -16.21 -5.04
CA HIS A 403 23.80 -17.10 -6.19
C HIS A 403 25.01 -17.08 -7.14
N HIS A 404 25.63 -15.91 -7.34
CA HIS A 404 26.85 -15.81 -8.13
C HIS A 404 28.00 -16.62 -7.52
N LEU A 405 28.19 -16.55 -6.20
CA LEU A 405 29.21 -17.33 -5.50
C LEU A 405 28.97 -18.83 -5.60
N LEU A 406 27.71 -19.27 -5.51
CA LEU A 406 27.36 -20.70 -5.50
C LEU A 406 27.38 -21.33 -6.90
N GLU A 407 26.95 -20.61 -7.94
CA GLU A 407 26.76 -21.17 -9.28
C GLU A 407 27.89 -20.80 -10.26
N ASN A 408 28.83 -19.93 -9.86
CA ASN A 408 29.89 -19.37 -10.72
C ASN A 408 29.36 -18.76 -12.03
N ARG A 409 28.13 -18.21 -11.99
CA ARG A 409 27.46 -17.59 -13.14
C ARG A 409 27.47 -16.08 -13.01
N GLN A 410 28.08 -15.37 -13.97
CA GLN A 410 28.04 -13.90 -14.02
C GLN A 410 26.68 -13.33 -14.44
N THR A 411 25.76 -14.17 -14.92
CA THR A 411 24.52 -13.77 -15.59
C THR A 411 23.49 -13.09 -14.67
N GLY A 412 23.65 -13.15 -13.34
CA GLY A 412 22.76 -12.50 -12.37
C GLY A 412 23.24 -11.12 -11.87
N ILE A 413 24.53 -10.81 -11.90
CA ILE A 413 25.05 -9.53 -11.36
C ILE A 413 24.95 -8.42 -12.40
N ASN A 414 25.19 -8.72 -13.68
CA ASN A 414 25.23 -7.72 -14.77
C ASN A 414 23.95 -7.67 -15.64
N GLY A 415 22.86 -8.34 -15.23
CA GLY A 415 21.59 -8.38 -15.96
C GLY A 415 20.69 -7.15 -15.75
N LYS A 416 19.60 -7.06 -16.53
CA LYS A 416 18.51 -6.08 -16.34
C LYS A 416 17.62 -6.40 -15.13
N ASN A 417 18.24 -6.63 -13.97
CA ASN A 417 17.54 -7.00 -12.74
C ASN A 417 16.93 -5.80 -12.01
N ILE A 418 17.30 -4.58 -12.40
CA ILE A 418 16.63 -3.36 -11.93
C ILE A 418 15.15 -3.36 -12.30
N ASP A 419 14.80 -3.83 -13.50
CA ASP A 419 13.41 -3.93 -13.98
C ASP A 419 12.56 -4.81 -13.05
N ASN A 420 13.16 -5.89 -12.51
CA ASN A 420 12.50 -6.76 -11.55
C ASN A 420 12.18 -6.05 -10.24
N MET A 421 13.11 -5.22 -9.74
CA MET A 421 12.89 -4.46 -8.50
C MET A 421 11.93 -3.28 -8.71
N ALA A 422 11.87 -2.70 -9.91
CA ALA A 422 11.00 -1.58 -10.24
C ALA A 422 9.52 -1.97 -10.48
N LYS A 423 9.20 -3.27 -10.53
CA LYS A 423 7.82 -3.76 -10.73
C LYS A 423 6.89 -3.32 -9.60
N ASP A 424 5.64 -3.08 -9.99
CA ASP A 424 4.59 -2.63 -9.09
C ASP A 424 4.31 -3.65 -7.97
N ILE A 425 4.06 -3.12 -6.77
CA ILE A 425 3.52 -3.86 -5.63
C ILE A 425 2.24 -3.18 -5.10
N LEU A 426 1.98 -1.92 -5.46
CA LEU A 426 0.84 -1.14 -4.95
C LEU A 426 -0.52 -1.62 -5.49
N ASN A 427 -0.58 -2.09 -6.73
CA ASN A 427 -1.77 -2.59 -7.41
C ASN A 427 -2.35 -3.84 -6.70
N PRO A 428 -1.60 -4.94 -6.48
CA PRO A 428 -2.13 -6.10 -5.76
C PRO A 428 -2.49 -5.77 -4.31
N LEU A 429 -1.76 -4.88 -3.65
CA LEU A 429 -2.08 -4.39 -2.31
C LEU A 429 -3.43 -3.67 -2.25
N SER A 430 -3.64 -2.74 -3.17
CA SER A 430 -4.84 -1.92 -3.21
C SER A 430 -6.07 -2.73 -3.63
N PHE A 431 -5.88 -3.70 -4.53
CA PHE A 431 -6.89 -4.70 -4.86
C PHE A 431 -7.28 -5.51 -3.62
N ALA A 432 -6.32 -6.13 -2.93
CA ALA A 432 -6.55 -6.93 -1.74
C ALA A 432 -7.21 -6.12 -0.61
N TRP A 433 -6.82 -4.86 -0.43
CA TRP A 433 -7.45 -4.00 0.55
C TRP A 433 -8.96 -3.85 0.31
N VAL A 434 -9.37 -3.60 -0.93
CA VAL A 434 -10.78 -3.40 -1.28
C VAL A 434 -11.59 -4.69 -1.24
N VAL A 435 -11.09 -5.76 -1.86
CA VAL A 435 -11.90 -6.97 -2.08
C VAL A 435 -11.81 -8.01 -0.96
N ASN A 436 -10.80 -7.90 -0.11
CA ASN A 436 -10.55 -8.85 0.98
C ASN A 436 -10.55 -8.17 2.36
N ASP A 437 -9.69 -7.17 2.59
CA ASP A 437 -9.51 -6.62 3.95
C ASP A 437 -10.68 -5.77 4.45
N LEU A 438 -11.32 -4.97 3.59
CA LEU A 438 -12.55 -4.25 3.92
C LEU A 438 -13.77 -5.19 4.04
N MET A 439 -13.65 -6.40 3.52
CA MET A 439 -14.68 -7.42 3.53
C MET A 439 -14.37 -8.45 4.65
N ILE A 440 -14.99 -9.62 4.57
CA ILE A 440 -14.72 -10.70 5.52
C ILE A 440 -13.47 -11.45 5.03
N GLN A 441 -12.37 -11.34 5.77
CA GLN A 441 -11.22 -12.23 5.60
C GLN A 441 -11.61 -13.63 6.09
N TYR A 442 -11.63 -14.64 5.21
CA TYR A 442 -11.90 -16.05 5.60
C TYR A 442 -10.86 -17.04 5.08
N LYS A 443 -9.86 -16.57 4.33
CA LYS A 443 -8.86 -17.43 3.70
C LYS A 443 -7.59 -17.55 4.53
N TYR A 444 -6.98 -18.73 4.45
CA TYR A 444 -5.74 -19.07 5.11
C TYR A 444 -4.76 -19.72 4.12
N PHE A 445 -3.48 -19.70 4.46
CA PHE A 445 -2.45 -20.50 3.81
C PHE A 445 -1.61 -21.22 4.86
N GLU A 446 -0.98 -22.29 4.43
CA GLU A 446 -0.05 -23.06 5.24
C GLU A 446 1.39 -22.71 4.82
N TYR A 447 2.28 -22.56 5.80
CA TYR A 447 3.71 -22.44 5.62
C TYR A 447 4.43 -23.16 6.76
N ASN A 448 5.33 -24.11 6.43
CA ASN A 448 6.04 -24.94 7.41
C ASN A 448 5.14 -25.62 8.46
N GLY A 449 3.96 -26.09 8.05
CA GLY A 449 2.97 -26.71 8.95
C GLY A 449 2.18 -25.74 9.83
N LEU A 450 2.40 -24.43 9.67
CA LEU A 450 1.71 -23.37 10.42
C LEU A 450 0.69 -22.67 9.52
N ILE A 451 -0.46 -22.29 10.08
CA ILE A 451 -1.59 -21.70 9.33
C ILE A 451 -1.67 -20.19 9.61
N TYR A 452 -1.73 -19.40 8.53
CA TYR A 452 -1.78 -17.94 8.58
C TYR A 452 -2.93 -17.38 7.75
N ALA A 453 -3.48 -16.24 8.14
CA ALA A 453 -4.54 -15.56 7.37
C ALA A 453 -3.98 -14.93 6.08
N LYS A 454 -4.75 -14.95 5.00
CA LYS A 454 -4.45 -14.20 3.77
C LYS A 454 -5.06 -12.80 3.86
N ASP A 455 -4.22 -11.81 4.10
CA ASP A 455 -4.54 -10.37 4.07
C ASP A 455 -3.73 -9.65 2.98
N ARG A 456 -3.80 -8.32 2.89
CA ARG A 456 -2.92 -7.58 1.95
C ARG A 456 -1.42 -7.79 2.20
N ALA A 457 -0.97 -8.13 3.41
CA ALA A 457 0.44 -8.40 3.68
C ALA A 457 0.90 -9.74 3.05
N TYR A 458 0.03 -10.74 2.96
CA TYR A 458 0.28 -11.93 2.15
C TYR A 458 0.54 -11.56 0.67
N PHE A 459 -0.28 -10.67 0.09
CA PHE A 459 -0.09 -10.23 -1.31
C PHE A 459 1.16 -9.39 -1.51
N PHE A 460 1.58 -8.60 -0.50
CA PHE A 460 2.87 -7.92 -0.50
C PHE A 460 4.03 -8.91 -0.68
N GLU A 461 4.12 -9.88 0.23
CA GLU A 461 5.23 -10.85 0.22
C GLU A 461 5.19 -11.70 -1.06
N LYS A 462 4.01 -12.13 -1.49
CA LYS A 462 3.83 -12.88 -2.74
C LYS A 462 4.31 -12.08 -3.95
N GLN A 463 3.91 -10.81 -4.08
CA GLN A 463 4.33 -9.98 -5.21
C GLN A 463 5.83 -9.67 -5.16
N LEU A 464 6.39 -9.41 -3.98
CA LEU A 464 7.83 -9.18 -3.82
C LEU A 464 8.65 -10.41 -4.23
N ILE A 465 8.23 -11.60 -3.81
CA ILE A 465 8.86 -12.88 -4.20
C ILE A 465 8.75 -13.08 -5.71
N GLN A 466 7.59 -12.82 -6.32
CA GLN A 466 7.40 -12.94 -7.77
C GLN A 466 8.26 -11.94 -8.56
N ASN A 467 8.33 -10.68 -8.10
CA ASN A 467 9.13 -9.63 -8.71
C ASN A 467 10.62 -10.02 -8.70
N THR A 468 11.09 -10.62 -7.60
CA THR A 468 12.46 -11.11 -7.42
C THR A 468 12.68 -12.55 -7.91
N GLN A 469 11.75 -13.11 -8.70
CA GLN A 469 11.86 -14.44 -9.31
C GLN A 469 12.11 -15.58 -8.32
N GLY A 470 11.57 -15.48 -7.10
CA GLY A 470 11.73 -16.50 -6.06
C GLY A 470 12.99 -16.36 -5.21
N MET A 471 13.89 -15.44 -5.55
CA MET A 471 15.20 -15.29 -4.88
C MET A 471 15.05 -15.00 -3.37
N LEU A 472 14.07 -14.18 -3.00
CA LEU A 472 13.81 -13.82 -1.60
C LEU A 472 12.96 -14.83 -0.81
N ASP A 473 12.52 -15.94 -1.41
CA ASP A 473 11.70 -16.97 -0.71
C ASP A 473 12.60 -17.94 0.08
N LYS A 474 13.20 -17.43 1.15
CA LYS A 474 14.11 -18.16 2.04
C LYS A 474 13.66 -18.06 3.49
N GLU A 475 14.07 -19.02 4.30
CA GLU A 475 14.03 -18.89 5.77
C GLU A 475 15.13 -17.94 6.25
N LEU A 476 14.92 -17.25 7.36
CA LEU A 476 15.90 -16.33 7.93
C LEU A 476 17.21 -17.05 8.30
N GLY A 477 17.11 -18.26 8.85
CA GLY A 477 18.24 -19.11 9.22
C GLY A 477 19.01 -19.71 8.03
N PHE A 478 18.48 -19.65 6.80
CA PHE A 478 19.21 -20.09 5.60
C PHE A 478 20.54 -19.35 5.43
N TYR A 479 20.60 -18.09 5.86
CA TYR A 479 21.77 -17.24 5.67
C TYR A 479 22.86 -17.44 6.72
N THR A 480 22.59 -18.14 7.82
CA THR A 480 23.50 -18.23 8.98
C THR A 480 24.87 -18.76 8.57
N SER A 481 24.93 -19.89 7.86
CA SER A 481 26.20 -20.50 7.46
C SER A 481 27.04 -19.61 6.54
N PHE A 482 26.39 -18.89 5.60
CA PHE A 482 27.10 -18.02 4.66
C PHE A 482 27.65 -16.76 5.32
N VAL A 483 26.92 -16.22 6.31
CA VAL A 483 27.39 -15.11 7.15
C VAL A 483 28.51 -15.57 8.08
N ASP A 484 28.38 -16.75 8.70
CA ASP A 484 29.40 -17.31 9.58
C ASP A 484 30.72 -17.61 8.86
N GLN A 485 30.65 -17.99 7.59
CA GLN A 485 31.81 -18.20 6.72
C GLN A 485 32.36 -16.89 6.12
N GLY A 486 31.71 -15.75 6.36
CA GLY A 486 32.11 -14.46 5.81
C GLY A 486 31.98 -14.37 4.29
N MET A 487 31.12 -15.19 3.68
CA MET A 487 30.89 -15.20 2.22
C MET A 487 29.97 -14.07 1.77
N ILE A 488 28.99 -13.73 2.60
CA ILE A 488 28.04 -12.64 2.33
C ILE A 488 27.94 -11.73 3.56
N PRO A 489 27.60 -10.44 3.37
CA PRO A 489 27.43 -9.54 4.49
C PRO A 489 26.25 -9.95 5.37
N GLU A 490 26.34 -9.61 6.64
CA GLU A 490 25.22 -9.70 7.57
C GLU A 490 24.25 -8.56 7.31
N MET A 491 22.95 -8.86 7.35
CA MET A 491 21.91 -7.85 7.28
C MET A 491 21.23 -7.78 8.63
N ILE A 492 21.16 -6.57 9.21
CA ILE A 492 20.40 -6.33 10.45
C ILE A 492 19.23 -5.42 10.11
N LEU A 493 18.04 -6.00 10.11
CA LEU A 493 16.78 -5.28 10.00
C LEU A 493 16.38 -4.76 11.38
N THR A 494 15.75 -3.58 11.43
CA THR A 494 15.43 -2.90 12.69
C THR A 494 14.01 -2.36 12.74
N PRO A 495 12.96 -3.19 12.50
CA PRO A 495 11.58 -2.74 12.68
C PRO A 495 11.35 -2.13 14.07
N THR A 496 10.45 -1.15 14.14
CA THR A 496 10.15 -0.43 15.37
C THR A 496 8.94 -1.06 16.06
N VAL A 497 9.07 -1.42 17.33
CA VAL A 497 7.94 -1.85 18.16
C VAL A 497 7.00 -0.67 18.40
N ALA A 498 5.75 -0.79 17.95
CA ALA A 498 4.75 0.26 18.04
C ALA A 498 4.37 0.60 19.49
N ASN A 499 4.41 -0.39 20.38
CA ASN A 499 3.96 -0.26 21.76
C ASN A 499 4.86 0.66 22.60
N ASP A 500 6.18 0.66 22.37
CA ASP A 500 7.14 1.37 23.22
C ASP A 500 8.32 2.02 22.45
N GLY A 501 8.36 1.91 21.13
CA GLY A 501 9.39 2.51 20.28
C GLY A 501 10.71 1.74 20.24
N ARG A 502 10.83 0.54 20.82
CA ARG A 502 12.07 -0.27 20.77
C ARG A 502 12.41 -0.73 19.34
N ARG A 503 13.69 -0.89 19.02
CA ARG A 503 14.15 -1.52 17.77
C ARG A 503 14.21 -3.01 17.98
N LEU A 504 13.53 -3.78 17.15
CA LEU A 504 13.68 -5.22 17.09
C LEU A 504 14.75 -5.56 16.06
N LEU A 505 15.93 -5.99 16.52
CA LEU A 505 17.07 -6.34 15.68
C LEU A 505 16.88 -7.77 15.15
N ILE A 506 16.80 -7.90 13.82
CA ILE A 506 16.61 -9.16 13.12
C ILE A 506 17.79 -9.37 12.19
N GLY A 507 18.67 -10.32 12.56
CA GLY A 507 19.75 -10.84 11.71
C GLY A 507 19.45 -12.27 11.27
N SER A 508 20.40 -12.94 10.61
CA SER A 508 20.32 -14.40 10.35
C SER A 508 20.72 -15.25 11.56
N ARG A 509 21.18 -14.60 12.63
CA ARG A 509 21.59 -15.18 13.91
C ARG A 509 21.32 -14.16 15.02
N SER A 510 21.59 -14.52 16.27
CA SER A 510 21.44 -13.59 17.38
C SER A 510 22.41 -12.42 17.28
N THR A 511 21.89 -11.21 17.50
CA THR A 511 22.58 -9.92 17.53
C THR A 511 22.92 -9.47 18.96
N LEU A 512 22.81 -10.36 19.96
CA LEU A 512 23.15 -10.07 21.35
C LEU A 512 24.59 -9.57 21.54
N TYR A 513 25.50 -9.93 20.63
CA TYR A 513 26.87 -9.40 20.61
C TYR A 513 26.93 -7.86 20.62
N LEU A 514 25.94 -7.15 20.05
CA LEU A 514 25.86 -5.68 20.09
C LEU A 514 25.72 -5.09 21.51
N ASN A 515 25.49 -5.94 22.51
CA ASN A 515 25.42 -5.58 23.92
C ASN A 515 26.75 -5.81 24.68
N VAL A 516 27.77 -6.42 24.07
CA VAL A 516 29.03 -6.79 24.75
C VAL A 516 29.75 -5.59 25.39
N ALA A 517 29.70 -4.43 24.73
CA ALA A 517 30.35 -3.20 25.18
C ALA A 517 29.43 -2.31 26.05
N LYS A 518 28.34 -2.86 26.59
CA LYS A 518 27.32 -2.12 27.34
C LYS A 518 27.16 -2.68 28.74
N LYS A 519 27.05 -1.79 29.73
CA LYS A 519 26.61 -2.19 31.07
C LYS A 519 25.15 -2.62 31.03
N GLU A 520 24.72 -3.46 31.96
CA GLU A 520 23.32 -3.91 32.06
C GLU A 520 22.31 -2.73 32.02
N SER A 521 22.59 -1.65 32.75
CA SER A 521 21.74 -0.45 32.75
C SER A 521 21.68 0.26 31.38
N GLU A 522 22.75 0.16 30.60
CA GLU A 522 22.85 0.73 29.25
C GLU A 522 22.14 -0.16 28.23
N ILE A 523 22.21 -1.49 28.38
CA ILE A 523 21.47 -2.46 27.56
C ILE A 523 19.98 -2.12 27.59
N MET A 524 19.42 -1.94 28.79
CA MET A 524 17.99 -1.62 28.94
C MET A 524 17.62 -0.25 28.37
N LYS A 525 18.55 0.72 28.37
CA LYS A 525 18.35 2.06 27.81
C LYS A 525 18.58 2.13 26.30
N SER A 526 19.34 1.20 25.73
CA SER A 526 19.62 1.15 24.28
C SER A 526 18.33 1.02 23.45
N GLY A 527 17.30 0.41 24.04
CA GLY A 527 16.03 0.15 23.39
C GLY A 527 16.16 -0.78 22.19
N ASN A 528 17.17 -1.66 22.18
CA ASN A 528 17.36 -2.74 21.21
C ASN A 528 16.83 -4.05 21.79
N LEU A 529 16.12 -4.82 20.98
CA LEU A 529 15.66 -6.16 21.28
C LEU A 529 16.31 -7.13 20.31
N ASP A 530 16.75 -8.28 20.80
CA ASP A 530 17.27 -9.35 19.95
C ASP A 530 16.14 -10.29 19.53
N PHE A 531 15.90 -10.43 18.22
CA PHE A 531 14.80 -11.25 17.71
C PHE A 531 14.96 -12.74 18.06
N PHE A 532 16.16 -13.30 17.90
CA PHE A 532 16.41 -14.70 18.20
C PHE A 532 16.22 -14.99 19.68
N ALA A 533 16.75 -14.13 20.55
CA ALA A 533 16.61 -14.31 22.00
C ALA A 533 15.15 -14.15 22.47
N LEU A 534 14.37 -13.26 21.84
CA LEU A 534 12.96 -13.04 22.20
C LEU A 534 12.03 -14.17 21.71
N PHE A 535 12.37 -14.83 20.60
CA PHE A 535 11.50 -15.80 19.91
C PHE A 535 12.15 -17.18 19.72
N ASP A 536 13.11 -17.55 20.58
CA ASP A 536 13.77 -18.86 20.58
C ASP A 536 12.75 -20.02 20.62
N GLY A 537 11.73 -19.90 21.47
CA GLY A 537 10.62 -20.86 21.60
C GLY A 537 9.58 -20.83 20.48
N HIS A 538 9.67 -19.89 19.53
CA HIS A 538 8.66 -19.69 18.47
C HIS A 538 9.20 -20.02 17.07
N GLY A 539 10.39 -20.61 16.95
CA GLY A 539 10.97 -20.98 15.67
C GLY A 539 11.59 -19.81 14.90
N ALA A 540 12.25 -18.87 15.60
CA ALA A 540 12.91 -17.70 15.00
C ALA A 540 13.70 -17.97 13.70
N PRO A 541 14.53 -19.04 13.57
CA PRO A 541 15.25 -19.32 12.33
C PRO A 541 14.35 -19.63 11.12
N LYS A 542 13.15 -20.17 11.36
CA LYS A 542 12.21 -20.63 10.32
C LYS A 542 11.31 -19.52 9.79
N MET A 543 11.38 -18.32 10.36
CA MET A 543 10.64 -17.16 9.87
C MET A 543 11.05 -16.88 8.41
N LYS A 544 10.07 -16.58 7.55
CA LYS A 544 10.33 -16.13 6.18
C LYS A 544 11.18 -14.86 6.19
N PHE A 545 12.20 -14.81 5.34
CA PHE A 545 12.98 -13.61 5.13
C PHE A 545 12.12 -12.47 4.55
N SER A 546 11.15 -12.80 3.67
CA SER A 546 10.15 -11.83 3.20
C SER A 546 9.30 -11.23 4.33
N SER A 547 8.99 -11.98 5.38
CA SER A 547 8.29 -11.45 6.57
C SER A 547 9.19 -10.52 7.38
N ALA A 548 10.48 -10.82 7.51
CA ALA A 548 11.44 -9.90 8.13
C ALA A 548 11.54 -8.58 7.37
N LEU A 549 11.65 -8.64 6.03
CA LEU A 549 11.68 -7.47 5.16
C LEU A 549 10.38 -6.66 5.23
N ARG A 550 9.24 -7.34 5.24
CA ARG A 550 7.93 -6.69 5.40
C ARG A 550 7.83 -5.98 6.74
N MET A 551 8.22 -6.61 7.85
CA MET A 551 8.24 -5.95 9.16
C MET A 551 9.09 -4.68 9.12
N ASN A 552 10.26 -4.74 8.50
CA ASN A 552 11.16 -3.59 8.33
C ASN A 552 10.59 -2.48 7.42
N ALA A 553 9.57 -2.78 6.61
CA ALA A 553 8.98 -1.91 5.61
C ALA A 553 7.46 -1.66 5.81
N THR A 554 6.93 -1.98 7.00
CA THR A 554 5.50 -1.83 7.30
C THR A 554 5.15 -0.37 7.55
N PHE A 555 5.00 0.36 6.45
CA PHE A 555 4.68 1.77 6.47
C PHE A 555 3.21 2.01 6.89
N PRO A 556 2.94 2.93 7.84
CA PRO A 556 1.59 3.22 8.29
C PRO A 556 0.63 3.54 7.14
N TYR A 557 -0.61 3.07 7.26
CA TYR A 557 -1.70 3.22 6.27
C TYR A 557 -1.58 2.38 4.99
N VAL A 558 -0.39 1.88 4.62
CA VAL A 558 -0.19 1.09 3.39
C VAL A 558 -0.22 -0.41 3.70
N LEU A 559 0.56 -0.85 4.69
CA LEU A 559 0.59 -2.24 5.14
C LEU A 559 -0.05 -2.35 6.54
N PRO A 560 -0.66 -3.50 6.89
CA PRO A 560 -1.11 -3.73 8.26
C PRO A 560 0.11 -3.99 9.16
N ASN A 561 0.10 -3.47 10.39
CA ASN A 561 1.14 -3.76 11.39
C ASN A 561 1.29 -5.26 11.61
N VAL A 562 2.50 -5.72 11.88
CA VAL A 562 2.77 -7.14 12.15
C VAL A 562 2.72 -7.39 13.64
N THR A 563 1.91 -8.35 14.07
CA THR A 563 1.80 -8.78 15.45
C THR A 563 2.80 -9.89 15.75
N LEU A 564 3.41 -9.85 16.93
CA LEU A 564 4.37 -10.87 17.39
C LEU A 564 3.80 -11.66 18.58
N PRO A 565 4.25 -12.91 18.80
CA PRO A 565 3.69 -13.81 19.81
C PRO A 565 4.18 -13.47 21.23
N THR A 566 3.76 -12.32 21.75
CA THR A 566 4.12 -11.84 23.09
C THR A 566 2.90 -11.53 23.96
N ASP A 567 3.10 -11.44 25.28
CA ASP A 567 2.10 -10.95 26.24
C ASP A 567 2.67 -9.84 27.16
N PRO A 568 2.20 -8.58 27.09
CA PRO A 568 1.19 -8.08 26.16
C PRO A 568 1.64 -8.21 24.70
N ARG A 569 0.66 -8.32 23.80
CA ARG A 569 0.92 -8.39 22.35
C ARG A 569 1.60 -7.13 21.87
N ILE A 570 2.72 -7.30 21.17
CA ILE A 570 3.41 -6.21 20.49
C ILE A 570 3.12 -6.21 18.99
N GLU A 571 3.11 -5.00 18.43
CA GLU A 571 3.07 -4.77 16.99
C GLU A 571 4.37 -4.12 16.53
N VAL A 572 4.78 -4.38 15.28
CA VAL A 572 5.93 -3.72 14.66
C VAL A 572 5.53 -2.90 13.43
N MET A 573 6.27 -1.81 13.25
CA MET A 573 6.15 -0.83 12.17
C MET A 573 7.49 -0.65 11.45
N ASP A 574 7.47 0.07 10.33
CA ASP A 574 8.64 0.43 9.53
C ASP A 574 9.82 0.93 10.39
N ALA A 575 11.03 0.45 10.06
CA ALA A 575 12.27 0.87 10.71
C ALA A 575 12.55 2.38 10.54
N GLY A 576 12.04 2.99 9.48
CA GLY A 576 12.18 4.41 9.17
C GLY A 576 11.55 5.35 10.20
N ILE A 577 10.71 4.83 11.09
CA ILE A 577 10.17 5.61 12.22
C ILE A 577 11.28 5.96 13.23
N ARG A 578 12.26 5.06 13.42
CA ARG A 578 13.30 5.23 14.44
C ARG A 578 14.70 5.43 13.87
N ASP A 579 15.12 4.64 12.88
CA ASP A 579 16.45 4.72 12.28
C ASP A 579 16.40 4.52 10.76
N ASN A 580 15.92 5.54 10.05
CA ASN A 580 15.70 5.48 8.60
C ASN A 580 16.99 5.27 7.79
N TYR A 581 18.14 5.63 8.35
CA TYR A 581 19.42 5.62 7.64
C TYR A 581 20.38 4.52 8.14
N GLY A 582 20.00 3.75 9.18
CA GLY A 582 20.80 2.69 9.78
C GLY A 582 21.99 3.19 10.63
N TYR A 583 22.01 4.46 11.00
CA TYR A 583 23.15 5.07 11.67
C TYR A 583 23.40 4.48 13.06
N SER A 584 22.31 4.22 13.79
CA SER A 584 22.41 3.73 15.16
C SER A 584 22.92 2.29 15.16
N THR A 585 22.51 1.47 14.20
CA THR A 585 23.01 0.09 14.04
C THR A 585 24.48 0.05 13.63
N THR A 586 24.90 0.87 12.66
CA THR A 586 26.32 1.00 12.29
C THR A 586 27.18 1.40 13.48
N MET A 587 26.72 2.34 14.30
CA MET A 587 27.47 2.79 15.48
C MET A 587 27.54 1.73 16.58
N ASP A 588 26.42 1.08 16.89
CA ASP A 588 26.37 -0.05 17.83
C ASP A 588 27.37 -1.15 17.40
N TYR A 589 27.45 -1.44 16.11
CA TYR A 589 28.35 -2.43 15.55
C TYR A 589 29.82 -2.01 15.64
N LEU A 590 30.17 -0.78 15.24
CA LEU A 590 31.55 -0.27 15.33
C LEU A 590 32.07 -0.27 16.77
N LYS A 591 31.22 0.12 17.74
CA LYS A 591 31.56 0.07 19.16
C LYS A 591 31.76 -1.36 19.66
N CYS A 592 30.93 -2.30 19.20
CA CYS A 592 31.06 -3.71 19.54
C CYS A 592 32.39 -4.31 19.07
N ILE A 593 32.81 -4.00 17.83
CA ILE A 593 34.00 -4.61 17.23
C ILE A 593 35.27 -3.77 17.42
N GLU A 594 35.22 -2.70 18.22
CA GLU A 594 36.27 -1.68 18.31
C GLU A 594 37.68 -2.27 18.42
N HIS A 595 37.92 -3.10 19.43
CA HIS A 595 39.24 -3.69 19.69
C HIS A 595 39.72 -4.60 18.57
N TRP A 596 38.81 -5.37 17.97
CA TRP A 596 39.16 -6.22 16.83
C TRP A 596 39.45 -5.38 15.60
N ALA A 597 38.61 -4.38 15.29
CA ALA A 597 38.75 -3.52 14.13
C ALA A 597 40.02 -2.65 14.19
N ASP A 598 40.42 -2.20 15.38
CA ASP A 598 41.63 -1.39 15.55
C ASP A 598 42.92 -2.19 15.22
N THR A 599 42.92 -3.50 15.44
CA THR A 599 44.10 -4.34 15.14
C THR A 599 43.99 -5.03 13.78
N ALA A 600 42.78 -5.35 13.33
CA ALA A 600 42.55 -6.18 12.16
C ALA A 600 42.40 -5.41 10.85
N LEU A 601 41.99 -4.14 10.90
CA LEU A 601 41.61 -3.35 9.74
C LEU A 601 42.52 -2.15 9.52
N ASP A 602 42.75 -1.83 8.25
CA ASP A 602 43.46 -0.61 7.85
C ASP A 602 42.48 0.53 7.59
N ASN A 603 41.32 0.22 7.00
CA ASN A 603 40.29 1.19 6.63
C ASN A 603 38.89 0.64 6.90
N ILE A 604 37.97 1.53 7.24
CA ILE A 604 36.54 1.26 7.36
C ILE A 604 35.81 2.25 6.45
N VAL A 605 35.06 1.76 5.48
CA VAL A 605 34.31 2.60 4.54
C VAL A 605 32.82 2.45 4.80
N ILE A 606 32.16 3.53 5.18
CA ILE A 606 30.71 3.58 5.32
C ILE A 606 30.15 4.09 3.99
N VAL A 607 29.50 3.21 3.25
CA VAL A 607 28.82 3.53 1.98
C VAL A 607 27.36 3.83 2.30
N ARG A 608 26.94 5.06 2.04
CA ARG A 608 25.60 5.57 2.33
C ARG A 608 24.82 5.73 1.04
N ILE A 609 23.74 4.98 0.88
CA ILE A 609 22.89 5.00 -0.31
C ILE A 609 21.52 5.56 0.07
N PHE A 610 21.30 6.84 -0.23
CA PHE A 610 20.12 7.57 0.21
C PHE A 610 19.29 8.07 -0.95
N ASP A 611 17.97 7.92 -0.83
CA ASP A 611 16.99 8.33 -1.82
C ASP A 611 16.64 9.83 -1.74
N ARG A 612 17.22 10.57 -0.79
CA ARG A 612 17.03 12.02 -0.60
C ARG A 612 18.32 12.70 -0.15
N PRO A 613 18.54 13.97 -0.53
CA PRO A 613 19.72 14.72 -0.12
C PRO A 613 19.74 15.06 1.37
N GLU A 614 20.95 15.22 1.91
CA GLU A 614 21.21 15.67 3.30
C GLU A 614 20.78 17.13 3.56
N ILE A 615 20.67 17.94 2.51
CA ILE A 615 20.35 19.37 2.63
C ILE A 615 18.87 19.53 3.03
N ILE A 616 18.64 20.00 4.25
CA ILE A 616 17.31 20.39 4.74
C ILE A 616 16.82 21.56 3.90
N ARG A 617 15.89 21.30 2.98
CA ARG A 617 15.26 22.36 2.18
C ARG A 617 14.41 23.25 3.08
N LEU A 618 14.79 24.53 3.18
CA LEU A 618 13.96 25.56 3.79
C LEU A 618 12.73 25.76 2.89
N LYS A 619 11.58 25.25 3.32
CA LYS A 619 10.32 25.49 2.61
C LYS A 619 9.81 26.88 2.95
N GLU A 620 9.68 27.76 1.96
CA GLU A 620 8.88 28.98 2.10
C GLU A 620 7.46 28.58 2.55
N LYS A 621 6.88 29.28 3.52
CA LYS A 621 5.52 28.96 4.00
C LYS A 621 4.55 29.07 2.83
N PRO A 622 3.96 27.96 2.32
CA PRO A 622 2.98 28.08 1.27
C PRO A 622 1.71 28.78 1.81
N LYS A 623 1.00 29.52 0.94
CA LYS A 623 -0.38 29.96 1.24
C LYS A 623 -1.25 28.70 1.30
N LEU A 624 -1.46 28.18 2.50
CA LEU A 624 -2.22 26.95 2.73
C LEU A 624 -3.73 27.24 2.59
N SER A 625 -4.45 26.36 1.88
CA SER A 625 -5.91 26.36 1.93
C SER A 625 -6.40 25.90 3.31
N PHE A 626 -7.65 26.25 3.67
CA PHE A 626 -8.26 25.83 4.94
C PHE A 626 -8.18 24.30 5.16
N ILE A 627 -8.45 23.50 4.12
CA ILE A 627 -8.37 22.03 4.20
C ILE A 627 -6.93 21.58 4.45
N GLN A 628 -5.95 22.19 3.78
CA GLN A 628 -4.53 21.85 4.02
C GLN A 628 -4.11 22.17 5.46
N SER A 629 -4.58 23.28 6.03
CA SER A 629 -4.24 23.68 7.40
C SER A 629 -4.63 22.65 8.46
N LEU A 630 -5.72 21.90 8.25
CA LEU A 630 -6.17 20.84 9.18
C LEU A 630 -5.23 19.62 9.20
N PHE A 631 -4.56 19.31 8.09
CA PHE A 631 -3.69 18.13 7.98
C PHE A 631 -2.18 18.45 8.07
N VAL A 632 -1.81 19.73 8.06
CA VAL A 632 -0.41 20.20 8.16
C VAL A 632 0.30 19.75 9.44
N PRO A 633 -0.30 19.81 10.65
CA PRO A 633 0.40 19.40 11.87
C PRO A 633 0.94 17.96 11.78
N VAL A 634 0.10 17.02 11.37
CA VAL A 634 0.47 15.60 11.21
C VAL A 634 1.53 15.41 10.11
N GLY A 635 1.33 16.06 8.95
CA GLY A 635 2.29 15.97 7.84
C GLY A 635 3.65 16.61 8.15
N SER A 636 3.66 17.67 8.96
CA SER A 636 4.88 18.39 9.37
C SER A 636 5.71 17.58 10.36
N VAL A 637 5.08 16.93 11.34
CA VAL A 637 5.76 16.00 12.26
C VAL A 637 6.44 14.89 11.47
N TYR A 638 5.72 14.28 10.53
CA TYR A 638 6.25 13.21 9.70
C TYR A 638 7.44 13.64 8.83
N THR A 639 7.33 14.81 8.18
CA THR A 639 8.39 15.33 7.32
C THR A 639 9.63 15.75 8.14
N ASN A 640 9.41 16.38 9.30
CA ASN A 640 10.48 16.84 10.17
C ASN A 640 11.15 15.69 10.92
N MET A 641 10.45 14.58 11.17
CA MET A 641 11.02 13.39 11.81
C MET A 641 12.26 12.89 11.06
N PHE A 642 12.22 12.80 9.73
CA PHE A 642 13.39 12.39 8.94
C PHE A 642 14.53 13.41 8.99
N ASN A 643 14.22 14.71 8.99
CA ASN A 643 15.24 15.74 9.17
C ASN A 643 15.91 15.63 10.54
N VAL A 644 15.12 15.38 11.60
CA VAL A 644 15.63 15.17 12.97
C VAL A 644 16.50 13.92 13.02
N GLN A 645 16.07 12.81 12.45
CA GLN A 645 16.88 11.58 12.38
C GLN A 645 18.20 11.81 11.62
N HIS A 646 18.17 12.58 10.54
CA HIS A 646 19.38 12.92 9.79
C HIS A 646 20.36 13.75 10.64
N MET A 647 19.88 14.80 11.32
CA MET A 647 20.71 15.62 12.24
C MET A 647 21.28 14.80 13.39
N ASN A 648 20.46 13.94 14.01
CA ASN A 648 20.92 13.04 15.07
C ASN A 648 21.96 12.04 14.54
N GLY A 649 21.81 11.59 13.29
CA GLY A 649 22.78 10.75 12.61
C GLY A 649 24.16 11.39 12.48
N ALA A 650 24.21 12.66 12.07
CA ALA A 650 25.45 13.41 12.00
C ALA A 650 26.15 13.49 13.37
N GLN A 651 25.38 13.73 14.43
CA GLN A 651 25.91 13.72 15.81
C GLN A 651 26.39 12.33 16.25
N LEU A 652 25.71 11.26 15.85
CA LEU A 652 26.13 9.89 16.18
C LEU A 652 27.54 9.60 15.68
N TYR A 653 27.95 10.14 14.53
CA TYR A 653 29.30 9.93 14.00
C TYR A 653 30.40 10.61 14.83
N GLU A 654 30.09 11.62 15.63
CA GLU A 654 31.06 12.20 16.58
C GLU A 654 31.44 11.19 17.67
N PHE A 655 30.61 10.17 17.90
CA PHE A 655 30.84 9.10 18.87
C PHE A 655 31.55 7.87 18.28
N ILE A 656 32.07 7.92 17.04
CA ILE A 656 32.97 6.88 16.54
C ILE A 656 34.14 6.73 17.53
N PRO A 657 34.49 5.51 17.96
CA PRO A 657 35.57 5.32 18.90
C PRO A 657 36.89 5.93 18.41
N SER A 658 37.62 6.60 19.31
CA SER A 658 38.82 7.36 18.96
C SER A 658 39.90 6.52 18.27
N SER A 659 39.97 5.22 18.59
CA SER A 659 40.81 4.22 17.93
C SER A 659 40.50 4.07 16.43
N LEU A 660 39.22 4.14 16.05
CA LEU A 660 38.75 3.94 14.68
C LEU A 660 38.60 5.22 13.86
N GLN A 661 38.49 6.40 14.49
CA GLN A 661 38.22 7.68 13.81
C GLN A 661 39.13 7.93 12.59
N LYS A 662 40.43 7.63 12.70
CA LYS A 662 41.39 7.84 11.61
C LYS A 662 41.21 6.85 10.44
N LYS A 663 40.54 5.71 10.67
CA LYS A 663 40.30 4.63 9.70
C LYS A 663 38.96 4.76 8.98
N VAL A 664 37.98 5.46 9.57
CA VAL A 664 36.64 5.59 9.01
C VAL A 664 36.61 6.62 7.86
N ARG A 665 36.00 6.25 6.74
CA ARG A 665 35.74 7.10 5.58
C ARG A 665 34.29 6.94 5.17
N MET A 666 33.62 8.03 4.81
CA MET A 666 32.24 8.01 4.31
C MET A 666 32.21 8.28 2.81
N VAL A 667 31.34 7.57 2.11
CA VAL A 667 31.06 7.76 0.68
C VAL A 667 29.56 7.72 0.45
N ASP A 668 29.04 8.75 -0.21
CA ASP A 668 27.60 8.98 -0.31
C ASP A 668 27.13 8.86 -1.75
N PHE A 669 26.06 8.09 -1.94
CA PHE A 669 25.31 7.96 -3.18
C PHE A 669 23.90 8.48 -2.94
N ILE A 670 23.64 9.68 -3.45
CA ILE A 670 22.38 10.40 -3.22
C ILE A 670 21.60 10.46 -4.52
N LEU A 671 20.33 10.09 -4.48
CA LEU A 671 19.41 10.32 -5.60
C LEU A 671 19.08 11.82 -5.66
N ASP A 672 19.69 12.54 -6.61
CA ASP A 672 19.49 13.99 -6.77
C ASP A 672 18.08 14.30 -7.32
N GLU A 673 17.31 15.09 -6.58
CA GLU A 673 15.94 15.51 -6.93
C GLU A 673 15.89 16.73 -7.88
N LYS A 674 17.03 17.24 -8.38
CA LYS A 674 17.06 18.40 -9.30
C LYS A 674 16.23 18.24 -10.59
N THR A 675 15.72 17.05 -10.91
CA THR A 675 14.88 16.76 -12.09
C THR A 675 13.39 17.11 -11.94
N GLY A 676 12.96 17.71 -10.82
CA GLY A 676 11.68 18.43 -10.73
C GLY A 676 10.42 17.56 -10.57
N ALA A 677 10.56 16.26 -10.28
CA ALA A 677 9.42 15.39 -9.92
C ALA A 677 9.67 14.76 -8.54
N ASP A 678 8.84 15.10 -7.55
CA ASP A 678 8.76 14.36 -6.28
C ASP A 678 8.28 12.94 -6.62
N ILE A 679 9.20 11.97 -6.70
CA ILE A 679 8.83 10.56 -6.79
C ILE A 679 8.05 10.21 -5.50
N PRO A 680 6.83 9.67 -5.57
CA PRO A 680 6.02 9.44 -4.39
C PRO A 680 6.63 8.35 -3.49
N LEU A 681 6.33 8.45 -2.19
CA LEU A 681 6.70 7.44 -1.21
C LEU A 681 5.67 6.30 -1.26
N SER A 682 5.80 5.45 -2.28
CA SER A 682 4.83 4.39 -2.54
C SER A 682 5.49 3.09 -3.01
N TRP A 683 4.69 2.04 -3.10
CA TRP A 683 5.09 0.74 -3.68
C TRP A 683 4.91 0.68 -5.21
N HIS A 684 5.00 1.86 -5.85
CA HIS A 684 4.91 2.08 -7.28
C HIS A 684 5.86 3.22 -7.70
N ILE A 685 6.48 3.11 -8.88
CA ILE A 685 7.25 4.18 -9.52
C ILE A 685 6.91 4.22 -11.00
N THR A 686 6.91 5.43 -11.59
CA THR A 686 6.61 5.63 -13.01
C THR A 686 7.83 5.34 -13.88
N LYS A 687 7.64 5.13 -15.19
CA LYS A 687 8.77 4.96 -16.12
C LYS A 687 9.72 6.15 -16.19
N ARG A 688 9.24 7.38 -15.99
CA ARG A 688 10.11 8.55 -15.84
C ARG A 688 10.96 8.46 -14.57
N ALA A 689 10.36 8.09 -13.43
CA ALA A 689 11.07 7.94 -12.17
C ALA A 689 12.15 6.85 -12.24
N GLU A 690 11.85 5.72 -12.90
CA GLU A 690 12.81 4.65 -13.17
C GLU A 690 14.02 5.16 -13.97
N LYS A 691 13.80 5.90 -15.07
CA LYS A 691 14.88 6.52 -15.86
C LYS A 691 15.67 7.57 -15.05
N ASP A 692 15.01 8.30 -14.16
CA ASP A 692 15.68 9.29 -13.30
C ASP A 692 16.57 8.59 -12.26
N ILE A 693 16.14 7.46 -11.70
CA ILE A 693 16.94 6.60 -10.79
C ILE A 693 18.18 6.07 -11.51
N GLU A 694 18.04 5.54 -12.74
CA GLU A 694 19.17 5.05 -13.53
C GLU A 694 20.19 6.15 -13.88
N LYS A 695 19.70 7.37 -14.14
CA LYS A 695 20.56 8.53 -14.40
C LYS A 695 21.19 9.07 -13.11
N GLY A 696 20.57 8.82 -11.96
CA GLY A 696 21.02 9.29 -10.65
C GLY A 696 22.48 8.95 -10.37
N LEU A 697 22.94 7.74 -10.68
CA LEU A 697 24.33 7.34 -10.44
C LEU A 697 25.33 8.04 -11.38
N LYS A 698 24.86 8.55 -12.53
CA LYS A 698 25.68 9.23 -13.54
C LYS A 698 25.88 10.72 -13.24
N THR A 699 25.30 11.25 -12.16
CA THR A 699 25.52 12.65 -11.76
C THR A 699 26.99 12.90 -11.40
N PRO A 700 27.53 14.12 -11.63
CA PRO A 700 28.92 14.44 -11.29
C PRO A 700 29.25 14.16 -9.82
N GLU A 701 28.33 14.42 -8.90
CA GLU A 701 28.48 14.16 -7.47
C GLU A 701 28.65 12.66 -7.19
N ASN A 702 27.76 11.82 -7.72
CA ASN A 702 27.83 10.36 -7.51
C ASN A 702 29.04 9.73 -8.24
N GLN A 703 29.47 10.28 -9.38
CA GLN A 703 30.69 9.85 -10.06
C GLN A 703 31.96 10.18 -9.26
N ARG A 704 32.00 11.31 -8.55
CA ARG A 704 33.09 11.62 -7.60
C ARG A 704 33.09 10.63 -6.43
N SER A 705 31.93 10.34 -5.87
CA SER A 705 31.78 9.31 -4.82
C SER A 705 32.24 7.94 -5.29
N LEU A 706 31.88 7.55 -6.52
CA LEU A 706 32.31 6.29 -7.13
C LEU A 706 33.83 6.20 -7.28
N ASN A 707 34.48 7.25 -7.79
CA ASN A 707 35.93 7.29 -7.94
C ASN A 707 36.64 7.25 -6.57
N LYS A 708 36.11 7.96 -5.57
CA LYS A 708 36.60 7.90 -4.19
C LYS A 708 36.46 6.48 -3.62
N LEU A 709 35.36 5.79 -3.88
CA LEU A 709 35.16 4.42 -3.41
C LEU A 709 36.13 3.45 -4.09
N LYS A 710 36.34 3.56 -5.41
CA LYS A 710 37.32 2.76 -6.14
C LYS A 710 38.73 2.93 -5.57
N SER A 711 39.15 4.16 -5.25
CA SER A 711 40.46 4.40 -4.65
C SER A 711 40.58 3.77 -3.25
N LEU A 712 39.53 3.87 -2.43
CA LEU A 712 39.51 3.26 -1.09
C LEU A 712 39.51 1.73 -1.13
N LEU A 713 38.90 1.15 -2.16
CA LEU A 713 38.90 -0.29 -2.42
C LEU A 713 40.12 -0.76 -3.22
N LYS A 714 41.05 0.12 -3.59
CA LYS A 714 42.22 -0.21 -4.42
C LYS A 714 41.82 -0.99 -5.69
N VAL A 715 40.84 -0.45 -6.41
CA VAL A 715 40.43 -0.90 -7.74
C VAL A 715 40.83 0.17 -8.74
N GLU A 716 41.60 -0.23 -9.76
CA GLU A 716 42.02 0.66 -10.87
C GLU A 716 40.87 0.97 -11.83
#